data_AF-J4C8I0-F1
#
_entry.id   AF-J4C8I0-F1
#
_cell.length_a   1.000
_cell.length_b   1.000
_cell.length_c   1.000
_cell.angle_alpha   90.00
_cell.angle_beta   90.00
_cell.angle_gamma   90.00
#
_symmetry.space_group_name_H-M   'P 1'
#
loop_
_entity.id
_entity.type
_entity.pdbx_description
1 polymer ?
#
loop_
_entity_poly.entity_id
_entity_poly.type
_entity_poly.pdbx_seq_one_letter_code
_entity_poly.pdbx_strand_id
1 'polypeptide(L)'
;MPESVLNRRFVAIACDEDHMAGTSHSESSDYHVETPKRVRSILKTIRESEIVIDSGPGCCLWDLLQPVDCTEASTSSLLLCHTKNYLNQISYWTKQLVRLTSRRTQSHNHERTLFMYPLDIETYMTPKSETVAKLAVGGLLELCNIIMRSTGHVSGPRSLKILFSKESINHVLVKQESGENVSSKNETSKSESHSGSTQKGFAIVRPPGHHATPDKMMGFCIFNNVAIAARHLQRKHGLRRVAIVDWDVHHGNGTQDIFYDDDSVCFISLHRYGTEEESFYPYTGYCDEIGVGKGCKYNVNIPLEKGFTNSDLVHCFNRVVVPVLQRFKPEFIIVSAGFDAAKDDLLGGCNLDKEGYSWATAQLCELAEKHCKGRLLLSLEGGYTLHRLSEDVEAVIKTLVTYEYRFGNQQQYVIECTDDHVFDSTVSVCNKLRKLLDLDDIADELKELKITDQSNAKQLTLKSEVPDKEEPAQPKFYKYPYEVDKNKFVIAGGHQNQWILPLNGDRKQVIKLCSKKEIDFFNWIYKQNGHSLEIYNQPVDEDKLQFGNGPESIIRTGIRLTNPTKEYGSTGKNTAINTGTTTPNHNTTLMPNGTKSLEALNHNLKKVAALNSEDNSGTTSNEKGWKYSLKLIKHMPECSALFEPYVFENWQLGKKCAIRVKNALYGMKVPCVMDLKMGTRLYGDDCTDPCERTMKEIKASSRSCKTHGFHISGIFKWDTVAKTGEYVPQQVVYNARSDQELLEMFELYFSAAQNEDQRRSIVAEFTEKVENLKVIFENQTNLALYGSSLLFVFDATAKSHRDNVFIIDLSHVSYNVGSLDRGYLLGLTSIARLFRLTQN
;
A
#
# COMPACT_ATOMS: atom_id res chain seq x y z
N MET A 1 31.05 -2.70 39.75
CA MET A 1 29.82 -3.46 40.03
C MET A 1 30.06 -4.54 41.08
N PRO A 2 29.03 -5.00 41.83
CA PRO A 2 29.11 -6.20 42.67
C PRO A 2 29.48 -7.46 41.86
N GLU A 3 30.22 -8.38 42.46
CA GLU A 3 30.68 -9.64 41.83
C GLU A 3 29.49 -10.52 41.34
N SER A 4 28.35 -10.42 42.01
CA SER A 4 27.09 -11.09 41.64
C SER A 4 26.50 -10.63 40.29
N VAL A 5 26.90 -9.45 39.81
CA VAL A 5 26.43 -8.86 38.54
C VAL A 5 27.30 -9.31 37.38
N LEU A 6 28.61 -9.42 37.59
CA LEU A 6 29.58 -9.89 36.58
C LEU A 6 29.34 -11.34 36.15
N ASN A 7 28.72 -12.15 37.04
CA ASN A 7 28.37 -13.54 36.75
C ASN A 7 27.01 -13.70 36.06
N ARG A 8 26.26 -12.60 35.83
CA ARG A 8 24.93 -12.65 35.18
C ARG A 8 25.06 -12.29 33.71
N ARG A 9 24.38 -13.06 32.85
CA ARG A 9 24.16 -12.71 31.45
C ARG A 9 22.78 -12.12 31.30
N PHE A 10 22.71 -10.88 30.80
CA PHE A 10 21.47 -10.11 30.77
C PHE A 10 20.72 -10.24 29.45
N VAL A 11 21.45 -10.33 28.33
CA VAL A 11 20.88 -10.33 26.97
C VAL A 11 21.52 -11.45 26.15
N ALA A 12 20.72 -12.22 25.42
CA ALA A 12 21.23 -13.23 24.50
C ALA A 12 21.58 -12.63 23.14
N ILE A 13 22.72 -13.02 22.57
CA ILE A 13 23.20 -12.54 21.28
C ILE A 13 23.43 -13.73 20.36
N ALA A 14 22.78 -13.73 19.20
CA ALA A 14 23.01 -14.72 18.15
C ALA A 14 23.75 -14.08 16.97
N CYS A 15 24.88 -14.67 16.60
CA CYS A 15 25.65 -14.29 15.41
C CYS A 15 26.54 -15.47 15.00
N ASP A 16 26.43 -15.91 13.75
CA ASP A 16 27.42 -16.82 13.15
C ASP A 16 28.51 -15.97 12.49
N GLU A 17 29.56 -15.65 13.24
CA GLU A 17 30.60 -14.71 12.78
C GLU A 17 31.28 -15.18 11.48
N ASP A 18 31.54 -16.47 11.34
CA ASP A 18 32.20 -17.04 10.16
C ASP A 18 31.40 -16.80 8.87
N HIS A 19 30.07 -16.86 8.94
CA HIS A 19 29.20 -16.66 7.79
C HIS A 19 28.73 -15.21 7.64
N MET A 20 28.38 -14.54 8.74
CA MET A 20 27.80 -13.20 8.73
C MET A 20 28.87 -12.12 8.57
N ALA A 21 30.02 -12.25 9.24
CA ALA A 21 31.17 -11.37 9.07
C ALA A 21 32.17 -11.86 8.00
N GLY A 22 32.08 -13.11 7.57
CA GLY A 22 32.90 -13.66 6.50
C GLY A 22 32.58 -13.13 5.10
N THR A 23 33.54 -13.25 4.17
CA THR A 23 33.41 -12.79 2.76
C THR A 23 32.75 -13.82 1.83
N SER A 24 32.32 -14.97 2.37
CA SER A 24 31.74 -16.08 1.62
C SER A 24 30.35 -15.75 1.04
N HIS A 25 29.62 -14.86 1.70
CA HIS A 25 28.41 -14.20 1.21
C HIS A 25 28.62 -12.70 1.15
N SER A 26 29.32 -12.26 0.10
CA SER A 26 29.56 -10.85 -0.21
C SER A 26 29.57 -10.68 -1.72
N GLU A 27 29.01 -9.59 -2.20
CA GLU A 27 29.39 -9.06 -3.50
C GLU A 27 30.86 -8.61 -3.42
N SER A 28 31.64 -8.92 -4.46
CA SER A 28 33.08 -8.60 -4.48
C SER A 28 33.39 -7.17 -4.96
N SER A 29 32.37 -6.37 -5.28
CA SER A 29 32.54 -4.94 -5.50
C SER A 29 32.64 -4.27 -4.14
N ASP A 30 33.64 -3.40 -3.93
CA ASP A 30 33.76 -2.63 -2.68
C ASP A 30 32.62 -1.60 -2.48
N TYR A 31 31.63 -1.60 -3.37
CA TYR A 31 30.58 -0.59 -3.46
C TYR A 31 29.21 -1.04 -2.97
N HIS A 32 28.94 -2.35 -2.88
CA HIS A 32 27.66 -2.80 -2.33
C HIS A 32 27.58 -2.38 -0.85
N VAL A 33 26.44 -1.84 -0.43
CA VAL A 33 26.25 -1.30 0.94
C VAL A 33 25.95 -2.40 1.97
N GLU A 34 25.20 -3.44 1.56
CA GLU A 34 25.00 -4.65 2.36
C GLU A 34 26.27 -5.51 2.30
N THR A 35 27.14 -5.39 3.29
CA THR A 35 28.44 -6.08 3.35
C THR A 35 28.68 -6.79 4.68
N PRO A 36 29.58 -7.79 4.71
CA PRO A 36 30.00 -8.40 5.97
C PRO A 36 30.70 -7.42 6.94
N LYS A 37 31.18 -6.27 6.45
CA LYS A 37 31.81 -5.24 7.31
C LYS A 37 30.82 -4.65 8.32
N ARG A 38 29.51 -4.68 8.02
CA ARG A 38 28.42 -4.26 8.93
C ARG A 38 28.45 -5.05 10.23
N VAL A 39 28.45 -6.37 10.12
CA VAL A 39 28.50 -7.27 11.30
C VAL A 39 29.86 -7.18 11.98
N ARG A 40 30.97 -7.09 11.23
CA ARG A 40 32.31 -6.91 11.83
C ARG A 40 32.43 -5.65 12.67
N SER A 41 31.92 -4.51 12.19
CA SER A 41 32.03 -3.26 12.95
C SER A 41 31.25 -3.35 14.26
N ILE A 42 30.03 -3.90 14.22
CA ILE A 42 29.23 -4.15 15.41
C ILE A 42 29.98 -5.04 16.41
N LEU A 43 30.42 -6.24 15.98
CA LEU A 43 31.08 -7.21 16.86
C LEU A 43 32.37 -6.65 17.46
N LYS A 44 33.14 -5.88 16.68
CA LYS A 44 34.34 -5.20 17.17
C LYS A 44 33.98 -4.20 18.26
N THR A 45 33.04 -3.28 18.00
CA THR A 45 32.65 -2.24 18.95
C THR A 45 32.16 -2.85 20.26
N ILE A 46 31.20 -3.79 20.24
CA ILE A 46 30.66 -4.36 21.49
C ILE A 46 31.67 -5.16 22.32
N ARG A 47 32.74 -5.70 21.70
CA ARG A 47 33.85 -6.38 22.41
C ARG A 47 34.85 -5.42 23.04
N GLU A 48 34.96 -4.22 22.50
CA GLU A 48 35.86 -3.16 22.97
C GLU A 48 35.15 -2.17 23.91
N SER A 49 33.83 -2.13 23.90
CA SER A 49 33.01 -1.21 24.68
C SER A 49 32.93 -1.56 26.16
N GLU A 50 33.09 -0.54 27.00
CA GLU A 50 32.79 -0.62 28.42
C GLU A 50 31.37 -0.13 28.73
N ILE A 51 30.76 -0.73 29.74
CA ILE A 51 29.50 -0.29 30.33
C ILE A 51 29.70 -0.02 31.82
N VAL A 52 29.21 1.15 32.25
CA VAL A 52 29.18 1.60 33.64
C VAL A 52 27.72 1.67 34.05
N ILE A 53 27.33 0.86 35.04
CA ILE A 53 26.01 0.97 35.66
C ILE A 53 26.24 1.38 37.12
N ASP A 54 25.70 2.54 37.48
CA ASP A 54 25.92 3.27 38.74
C ASP A 54 27.37 3.76 38.96
N SER A 55 27.74 4.14 40.18
CA SER A 55 29.02 4.79 40.52
C SER A 55 30.22 3.82 40.67
N GLY A 56 30.15 2.63 40.08
CA GLY A 56 31.20 1.60 40.16
C GLY A 56 32.19 1.61 38.99
N PRO A 57 33.27 0.79 39.05
CA PRO A 57 34.13 0.57 37.89
C PRO A 57 33.34 -0.10 36.77
N GLY A 58 33.62 0.32 35.52
CA GLY A 58 33.04 -0.26 34.31
C GLY A 58 33.47 -1.71 34.09
N CYS A 59 32.75 -2.40 33.22
CA CYS A 59 33.09 -3.75 32.75
C CYS A 59 32.89 -3.84 31.25
N CYS A 60 33.50 -4.83 30.60
CA CYS A 60 33.30 -5.05 29.17
C CYS A 60 31.84 -5.44 28.90
N LEU A 61 31.22 -4.79 27.91
CA LEU A 61 29.84 -5.04 27.53
C LEU A 61 29.62 -6.50 27.11
N TRP A 62 30.56 -7.07 26.34
CA TRP A 62 30.50 -8.45 25.86
C TRP A 62 30.40 -9.48 26.99
N ASP A 63 31.04 -9.22 28.13
CA ASP A 63 30.99 -10.11 29.29
C ASP A 63 29.59 -10.19 29.92
N LEU A 64 28.69 -9.27 29.60
CA LEU A 64 27.30 -9.28 30.08
C LEU A 64 26.33 -9.96 29.11
N LEU A 65 26.83 -10.44 27.96
CA LEU A 65 26.03 -11.03 26.89
C LEU A 65 26.15 -12.55 26.88
N GLN A 66 25.03 -13.24 26.62
CA GLN A 66 24.99 -14.68 26.43
C GLN A 66 25.12 -15.00 24.94
N PRO A 67 26.26 -15.52 24.45
CA PRO A 67 26.36 -15.96 23.07
C PRO A 67 25.45 -17.16 22.82
N VAL A 68 24.83 -17.17 21.64
CA VAL A 68 23.91 -18.22 21.18
C VAL A 68 24.36 -18.68 19.81
N ASP A 69 24.56 -19.99 19.66
CA ASP A 69 24.94 -20.59 18.39
C ASP A 69 23.77 -20.52 17.40
N CYS A 70 24.08 -20.13 16.16
CA CYS A 70 23.13 -20.16 15.07
C CYS A 70 23.08 -21.56 14.45
N THR A 71 21.88 -22.04 14.15
CA THR A 71 21.68 -23.27 13.37
C THR A 71 20.97 -22.94 12.06
N GLU A 72 21.13 -23.75 11.02
CA GLU A 72 20.37 -23.54 9.79
C GLU A 72 18.87 -23.79 10.02
N ALA A 73 18.03 -22.82 9.68
CA ALA A 73 16.59 -22.99 9.70
C ALA A 73 16.13 -24.13 8.78
N SER A 74 15.26 -25.00 9.32
CA SER A 74 14.69 -26.11 8.57
C SER A 74 13.79 -25.63 7.42
N THR A 75 13.66 -26.41 6.35
CA THR A 75 12.69 -26.11 5.27
C THR A 75 11.26 -25.97 5.81
N SER A 76 10.86 -26.75 6.81
CA SER A 76 9.56 -26.62 7.46
C SER A 76 9.36 -25.28 8.16
N SER A 77 10.41 -24.70 8.73
CA SER A 77 10.36 -23.36 9.34
C SER A 77 10.22 -22.29 8.26
N LEU A 78 10.98 -22.39 7.16
CA LEU A 78 10.90 -21.44 6.05
C LEU A 78 9.52 -21.44 5.37
N LEU A 79 8.90 -22.62 5.23
CA LEU A 79 7.55 -22.79 4.66
C LEU A 79 6.42 -22.18 5.50
N LEU A 80 6.70 -21.70 6.71
CA LEU A 80 5.71 -20.99 7.52
C LEU A 80 5.32 -19.63 6.91
N CYS A 81 6.24 -19.00 6.19
CA CYS A 81 6.05 -17.67 5.60
C CYS A 81 6.30 -17.64 4.10
N HIS A 82 7.03 -18.62 3.55
CA HIS A 82 7.41 -18.64 2.16
C HIS A 82 6.80 -19.81 1.38
N THR A 83 6.52 -19.57 0.11
CA THR A 83 5.99 -20.60 -0.80
C THR A 83 7.06 -21.63 -1.13
N LYS A 84 6.63 -22.88 -1.34
CA LYS A 84 7.51 -23.96 -1.78
C LYS A 84 8.20 -23.63 -3.11
N ASN A 85 7.52 -22.95 -4.02
CA ASN A 85 8.08 -22.56 -5.31
C ASN A 85 9.26 -21.60 -5.11
N TYR A 86 9.11 -20.60 -4.24
CA TYR A 86 10.16 -19.66 -3.93
C TYR A 86 11.39 -20.33 -3.31
N LEU A 87 11.21 -21.20 -2.31
CA LEU A 87 12.33 -21.96 -1.73
C LEU A 87 13.08 -22.82 -2.77
N ASN A 88 12.35 -23.41 -3.72
CA ASN A 88 12.96 -24.14 -4.82
C ASN A 88 13.78 -23.24 -5.75
N GLN A 89 13.33 -22.00 -6.01
CA GLN A 89 14.07 -21.04 -6.82
C GLN A 89 15.39 -20.63 -6.14
N ILE A 90 15.37 -20.34 -4.83
CA ILE A 90 16.58 -20.06 -4.04
C ILE A 90 17.57 -21.22 -4.18
N SER A 91 17.11 -22.46 -3.88
CA SER A 91 17.98 -23.63 -3.93
C SER A 91 18.50 -23.92 -5.33
N TYR A 92 17.70 -23.68 -6.37
CA TYR A 92 18.13 -23.80 -7.75
C TYR A 92 19.28 -22.84 -8.05
N TRP A 93 19.12 -21.55 -7.78
CA TRP A 93 20.13 -20.55 -8.08
C TRP A 93 21.40 -20.72 -7.25
N THR A 94 21.29 -21.07 -5.98
CA THR A 94 22.45 -21.44 -5.15
C THR A 94 23.21 -22.63 -5.76
N LYS A 95 22.52 -23.67 -6.21
CA LYS A 95 23.17 -24.81 -6.91
C LYS A 95 23.83 -24.40 -8.22
N GLN A 96 23.22 -23.50 -9.01
CA GLN A 96 23.85 -22.99 -10.23
C GLN A 96 25.13 -22.21 -9.91
N LEU A 97 25.10 -21.33 -8.91
CA LEU A 97 26.26 -20.57 -8.44
C LEU A 97 27.39 -21.47 -7.95
N VAL A 98 27.08 -22.50 -7.17
CA VAL A 98 28.06 -23.52 -6.75
C VAL A 98 28.70 -24.19 -7.97
N ARG A 99 27.89 -24.66 -8.93
CA ARG A 99 28.39 -25.32 -10.15
C ARG A 99 29.29 -24.41 -10.99
N LEU A 100 28.90 -23.15 -11.16
CA LEU A 100 29.68 -22.16 -11.91
C LEU A 100 31.00 -21.84 -11.21
N THR A 101 30.99 -21.77 -9.88
CA THR A 101 32.19 -21.53 -9.07
C THR A 101 33.18 -22.69 -9.19
N SER A 102 32.71 -23.94 -9.08
CA SER A 102 33.55 -25.14 -9.23
C SER A 102 34.20 -25.29 -10.62
N ARG A 103 33.55 -24.79 -11.68
CA ARG A 103 34.14 -24.76 -13.03
C ARG A 103 35.25 -23.71 -13.16
N ARG A 104 35.12 -22.56 -12.49
CA ARG A 104 36.12 -21.48 -12.48
C ARG A 104 37.38 -21.84 -11.72
N THR A 105 37.27 -22.56 -10.60
CA THR A 105 38.43 -22.98 -9.80
C THR A 105 39.35 -23.97 -10.56
N GLN A 106 38.83 -24.68 -11.57
CA GLN A 106 39.64 -25.55 -12.43
C GLN A 106 40.47 -24.76 -13.47
N SER A 107 40.13 -23.50 -13.74
CA SER A 107 40.81 -22.63 -14.71
C SER A 107 41.67 -21.55 -14.01
N HIS A 108 42.66 -21.92 -13.20
CA HIS A 108 43.85 -21.17 -12.73
C HIS A 108 43.77 -19.65 -12.39
N ASN A 109 42.59 -19.04 -12.27
CA ASN A 109 42.36 -17.64 -11.87
C ASN A 109 41.48 -17.65 -10.61
N HIS A 110 42.09 -17.55 -9.44
CA HIS A 110 41.40 -17.25 -8.17
C HIS A 110 41.53 -15.74 -7.91
N GLU A 111 40.50 -15.02 -7.47
CA GLU A 111 40.33 -14.74 -6.03
C GLU A 111 38.93 -14.23 -5.61
N ARG A 112 37.96 -14.04 -6.52
CA ARG A 112 36.68 -13.38 -6.19
C ARG A 112 35.50 -14.35 -6.09
N THR A 113 34.77 -14.29 -4.98
CA THR A 113 33.48 -14.98 -4.78
C THR A 113 32.54 -14.64 -5.94
N LEU A 114 32.00 -15.66 -6.62
CA LEU A 114 31.01 -15.45 -7.67
C LEU A 114 29.71 -14.95 -7.04
N PHE A 115 29.12 -13.91 -7.62
CA PHE A 115 27.80 -13.39 -7.25
C PHE A 115 26.94 -13.13 -8.49
N MET A 116 25.62 -13.07 -8.32
CA MET A 116 24.65 -12.70 -9.36
C MET A 116 23.37 -12.12 -8.75
N TYR A 117 22.50 -11.56 -9.58
CA TYR A 117 21.21 -10.97 -9.22
C TYR A 117 20.07 -11.69 -9.95
N PRO A 118 19.73 -12.93 -9.55
CA PRO A 118 18.98 -13.82 -10.42
C PRO A 118 17.45 -13.63 -10.32
N LEU A 119 16.98 -13.03 -9.24
CA LEU A 119 15.55 -12.93 -8.90
C LEU A 119 15.11 -11.49 -8.61
N ASP A 120 16.07 -10.61 -8.34
CA ASP A 120 15.88 -9.20 -8.00
C ASP A 120 17.16 -8.43 -8.33
N ILE A 121 17.03 -7.15 -8.70
CA ILE A 121 18.16 -6.32 -9.15
C ILE A 121 18.98 -5.72 -8.02
N GLU A 122 18.46 -5.72 -6.79
CA GLU A 122 19.12 -5.19 -5.60
C GLU A 122 19.63 -6.31 -4.68
N THR A 123 19.05 -7.51 -4.78
CA THR A 123 19.40 -8.64 -3.91
C THR A 123 20.35 -9.62 -4.60
N TYR A 124 21.63 -9.54 -4.24
CA TYR A 124 22.63 -10.45 -4.77
C TYR A 124 22.58 -11.84 -4.11
N MET A 125 22.99 -12.85 -4.88
CA MET A 125 23.20 -14.21 -4.43
C MET A 125 24.65 -14.67 -4.68
N THR A 126 25.20 -15.40 -3.73
CA THR A 126 26.49 -16.11 -3.80
C THR A 126 26.26 -17.62 -3.60
N PRO A 127 27.26 -18.49 -3.82
CA PRO A 127 27.17 -19.91 -3.49
C PRO A 127 26.78 -20.22 -2.04
N LYS A 128 26.89 -19.25 -1.12
CA LYS A 128 26.58 -19.40 0.30
C LYS A 128 25.30 -18.70 0.75
N SER A 129 24.63 -17.95 -0.12
CA SER A 129 23.43 -17.18 0.23
C SER A 129 22.36 -17.99 0.96
N GLU A 130 22.01 -19.19 0.46
CA GLU A 130 20.98 -20.02 1.10
C GLU A 130 21.39 -20.43 2.52
N THR A 131 22.64 -20.84 2.73
CA THR A 131 23.18 -21.20 4.04
C THR A 131 23.19 -20.00 4.99
N VAL A 132 23.73 -18.86 4.55
CA VAL A 132 23.82 -17.66 5.41
C VAL A 132 22.43 -17.15 5.78
N ALA A 133 21.48 -17.12 4.84
CA ALA A 133 20.09 -16.76 5.13
C ALA A 133 19.41 -17.75 6.09
N LYS A 134 19.67 -19.06 5.98
CA LYS A 134 19.15 -20.05 6.95
C LYS A 134 19.75 -19.88 8.34
N LEU A 135 21.04 -19.54 8.45
CA LEU A 135 21.70 -19.26 9.72
C LEU A 135 21.14 -18.00 10.37
N ALA A 136 20.87 -16.94 9.59
CA ALA A 136 20.19 -15.74 10.06
C ALA A 136 18.84 -16.08 10.69
N VAL A 137 17.96 -16.77 9.95
CA VAL A 137 16.65 -17.21 10.47
C VAL A 137 16.82 -18.09 11.71
N GLY A 138 17.68 -19.10 11.68
CA GLY A 138 17.81 -20.04 12.79
C GLY A 138 18.43 -19.43 14.05
N GLY A 139 19.29 -18.41 13.92
CA GLY A 139 19.74 -17.60 15.06
C GLY A 139 18.56 -16.93 15.79
N LEU A 140 17.61 -16.34 15.06
CA LEU A 140 16.37 -15.81 15.67
C LEU A 140 15.55 -16.93 16.32
N LEU A 141 15.43 -18.09 15.68
CA LEU A 141 14.64 -19.21 16.23
C LEU A 141 15.23 -19.74 17.54
N GLU A 142 16.56 -19.77 17.68
CA GLU A 142 17.21 -20.15 18.92
C GLU A 142 17.06 -19.08 20.01
N LEU A 143 17.16 -17.79 19.67
CA LEU A 143 16.83 -16.72 20.61
C LEU A 143 15.37 -16.82 21.09
N CYS A 144 14.41 -17.05 20.19
CA CYS A 144 13.02 -17.32 20.57
C CYS A 144 12.92 -18.49 21.56
N ASN A 145 13.63 -19.59 21.32
CA ASN A 145 13.62 -20.75 22.22
C ASN A 145 14.19 -20.41 23.59
N ILE A 146 15.30 -19.67 23.67
CA ILE A 146 15.95 -19.26 24.93
C ILE A 146 15.06 -18.31 25.71
N ILE A 147 14.53 -17.27 25.06
CA ILE A 147 13.65 -16.28 25.69
C ILE A 147 12.39 -16.96 26.24
N MET A 148 11.82 -17.92 25.50
CA MET A 148 10.63 -18.67 25.94
C MET A 148 10.91 -19.65 27.09
N ARG A 149 12.14 -20.12 27.27
CA ARG A 149 12.55 -20.98 28.40
C ARG A 149 12.76 -20.20 29.69
N SER A 150 12.96 -18.88 29.60
CA SER A 150 13.18 -18.06 30.78
C SER A 150 11.95 -18.07 31.69
N THR A 151 12.12 -18.65 32.88
CA THR A 151 11.07 -18.79 33.90
C THR A 151 11.62 -18.19 35.21
N GLY A 152 11.44 -16.88 35.39
CA GLY A 152 11.91 -16.17 36.59
C GLY A 152 11.14 -14.87 36.87
N HIS A 153 10.55 -14.80 38.08
CA HIS A 153 9.66 -13.81 38.72
C HIS A 153 9.99 -12.31 38.57
N VAL A 154 9.12 -11.31 38.83
CA VAL A 154 7.97 -11.15 39.77
C VAL A 154 6.81 -10.44 39.07
N SER A 155 5.60 -10.98 39.22
CA SER A 155 4.33 -10.34 38.85
C SER A 155 4.01 -9.18 39.81
N GLY A 156 4.04 -7.96 39.30
CA GLY A 156 3.43 -6.78 39.92
C GLY A 156 3.46 -5.59 38.95
N PRO A 157 2.40 -4.76 38.84
CA PRO A 157 2.39 -3.60 37.97
C PRO A 157 3.40 -2.58 38.52
N ARG A 158 4.46 -2.31 37.77
CA ARG A 158 5.46 -1.28 38.11
C ARG A 158 5.86 -0.56 36.83
N SER A 159 5.42 0.69 36.71
CA SER A 159 5.80 1.58 35.61
C SER A 159 7.17 2.20 35.90
N LEU A 160 8.12 2.06 35.00
CA LEU A 160 9.36 2.82 35.03
C LEU A 160 9.10 4.14 34.31
N LYS A 161 9.32 5.28 34.97
CA LYS A 161 9.08 6.58 34.35
C LYS A 161 10.22 6.89 33.37
N ILE A 162 9.99 6.65 32.08
CA ILE A 162 10.90 7.09 31.00
C ILE A 162 10.54 8.54 30.67
N LEU A 163 11.42 9.47 31.03
CA LEU A 163 11.20 10.91 30.85
C LEU A 163 12.00 11.44 29.65
N PHE A 164 11.35 12.25 28.82
CA PHE A 164 11.99 13.28 28.00
C PHE A 164 12.10 14.55 28.85
N SER A 165 13.25 15.22 28.87
CA SER A 165 13.49 16.43 29.67
C SER A 165 14.27 17.46 28.88
N LYS A 166 13.82 18.72 28.94
CA LYS A 166 14.45 19.91 28.33
C LYS A 166 15.34 20.68 29.32
N GLU A 167 15.44 20.22 30.56
CA GLU A 167 16.01 20.98 31.67
C GLU A 167 17.37 20.44 32.07
N SER A 168 18.42 21.13 31.63
CA SER A 168 19.69 21.17 32.37
C SER A 168 19.41 21.76 33.75
N ILE A 169 19.15 20.91 34.75
CA ILE A 169 19.08 21.34 36.16
C ILE A 169 20.14 20.60 36.96
N ASN A 170 21.12 21.40 37.39
CA ASN A 170 22.08 21.12 38.44
C ASN A 170 21.50 20.26 39.57
N HIS A 171 22.20 19.18 39.93
CA HIS A 171 22.05 18.37 41.16
C HIS A 171 20.63 17.88 41.50
N VAL A 172 20.37 16.58 41.32
CA VAL A 172 19.23 15.91 41.99
C VAL A 172 19.75 14.97 43.09
N LEU A 173 19.60 15.45 44.32
CA LEU A 173 19.64 14.69 45.56
C LEU A 173 18.51 13.65 45.58
N VAL A 174 18.85 12.40 45.89
CA VAL A 174 17.91 11.34 46.23
C VAL A 174 17.25 11.69 47.57
N LYS A 175 15.94 11.96 47.58
CA LYS A 175 15.13 11.83 48.80
C LYS A 175 14.56 10.40 48.84
N GLN A 176 15.11 9.60 49.75
CA GLN A 176 14.46 8.37 50.22
C GLN A 176 13.18 8.76 50.97
N GLU A 177 12.04 8.23 50.56
CA GLU A 177 10.89 8.10 51.45
C GLU A 177 10.99 6.73 52.11
N SER A 178 11.28 6.73 53.42
CA SER A 178 11.32 5.55 54.26
C SER A 178 9.90 5.09 54.58
N GLY A 179 9.53 3.90 54.10
CA GLY A 179 8.28 3.21 54.41
C GLY A 179 8.52 1.74 54.78
N GLU A 180 8.61 1.52 56.09
CA GLU A 180 8.33 0.31 56.88
C GLU A 180 9.00 -1.05 56.59
N ASN A 181 9.63 -1.54 57.67
CA ASN A 181 10.23 -2.86 57.85
C ASN A 181 9.23 -4.01 57.62
N VAL A 182 9.60 -4.96 56.76
CA VAL A 182 9.06 -6.33 56.82
C VAL A 182 10.22 -7.30 57.04
N SER A 183 10.06 -8.09 58.10
CA SER A 183 11.01 -9.02 58.69
C SER A 183 11.59 -10.04 57.71
N SER A 184 12.90 -10.27 57.83
CA SER A 184 13.64 -11.37 57.24
C SER A 184 13.15 -12.73 57.73
N LYS A 185 12.82 -13.61 56.78
CA LYS A 185 12.90 -15.06 57.00
C LYS A 185 13.91 -15.64 56.03
N ASN A 186 14.97 -16.20 56.62
CA ASN A 186 16.01 -16.95 55.94
C ASN A 186 15.41 -18.24 55.36
N GLU A 187 15.48 -18.40 54.04
CA GLU A 187 15.48 -19.72 53.42
C GLU A 187 16.74 -19.88 52.58
N THR A 188 17.52 -20.89 52.96
CA THR A 188 18.74 -21.36 52.32
C THR A 188 18.39 -22.09 51.03
N SER A 189 18.60 -21.46 49.88
CA SER A 189 18.51 -22.14 48.57
C SER A 189 19.88 -22.61 48.10
N LYS A 190 19.98 -23.93 47.92
CA LYS A 190 21.09 -24.69 47.37
C LYS A 190 21.55 -24.14 46.02
N SER A 191 22.86 -24.24 45.78
CA SER A 191 23.53 -23.99 44.50
C SER A 191 23.06 -24.98 43.43
N GLU A 192 22.17 -24.54 42.55
CA GLU A 192 21.95 -25.15 41.23
C GLU A 192 22.63 -24.28 40.17
N SER A 193 23.36 -24.92 39.25
CA SER A 193 24.04 -24.27 38.14
C SER A 193 23.01 -23.60 37.22
N HIS A 194 22.86 -22.28 37.30
CA HIS A 194 21.96 -21.53 36.45
C HIS A 194 22.55 -21.42 35.05
N SER A 195 22.09 -22.25 34.11
CA SER A 195 22.15 -21.87 32.69
C SER A 195 21.34 -20.57 32.54
N GLY A 196 22.02 -19.47 32.23
CA GLY A 196 21.46 -18.12 32.21
C GLY A 196 20.15 -18.05 31.42
N SER A 197 19.06 -17.70 32.09
CA SER A 197 17.77 -17.46 31.47
C SER A 197 17.59 -15.96 31.26
N THR A 198 17.62 -15.50 30.02
CA THR A 198 17.35 -14.11 29.64
C THR A 198 16.01 -13.98 28.93
N GLN A 199 15.32 -12.86 29.16
CA GLN A 199 14.04 -12.52 28.53
C GLN A 199 14.22 -11.67 27.26
N LYS A 200 15.45 -11.23 26.98
CA LYS A 200 15.75 -10.30 25.89
C LYS A 200 16.88 -10.84 25.02
N GLY A 201 16.77 -10.65 23.71
CA GLY A 201 17.80 -11.08 22.78
C GLY A 201 17.96 -10.17 21.58
N PHE A 202 19.14 -10.21 20.96
CA PHE A 202 19.46 -9.50 19.74
C PHE A 202 20.17 -10.43 18.75
N ALA A 203 19.56 -10.68 17.61
CA ALA A 203 20.17 -11.36 16.49
C ALA A 203 20.98 -10.36 15.63
N ILE A 204 22.30 -10.45 15.66
CA ILE A 204 23.20 -9.64 14.81
C ILE A 204 23.42 -10.43 13.52
N VAL A 205 22.46 -10.30 12.59
CA VAL A 205 22.37 -11.19 11.43
C VAL A 205 22.47 -10.46 10.09
N ARG A 206 22.84 -11.22 9.07
CA ARG A 206 22.65 -10.87 7.66
C ARG A 206 22.53 -12.15 6.82
N PRO A 207 21.88 -12.12 5.64
CA PRO A 207 21.14 -10.99 5.06
C PRO A 207 19.93 -10.56 5.92
N PRO A 208 19.44 -9.32 5.75
CA PRO A 208 18.20 -8.84 6.38
C PRO A 208 16.98 -9.64 5.87
N GLY A 209 15.79 -9.35 6.40
CA GLY A 209 14.58 -10.13 6.12
C GLY A 209 13.30 -9.37 5.82
N HIS A 210 13.09 -8.16 6.35
CA HIS A 210 11.74 -7.54 6.38
C HIS A 210 11.10 -7.24 5.00
N HIS A 211 11.88 -7.19 3.92
CA HIS A 211 11.38 -7.01 2.54
C HIS A 211 11.00 -8.32 1.82
N ALA A 212 11.47 -9.48 2.30
CA ALA A 212 11.19 -10.76 1.64
C ALA A 212 9.69 -11.10 1.78
N THR A 213 8.99 -11.20 0.64
CA THR A 213 7.56 -11.53 0.59
C THR A 213 7.38 -13.06 0.62
N PRO A 214 6.15 -13.60 0.62
CA PRO A 214 5.95 -15.04 0.56
C PRO A 214 6.62 -15.73 -0.62
N ASP A 215 6.85 -15.03 -1.74
CA ASP A 215 7.32 -15.63 -2.99
C ASP A 215 8.44 -14.89 -3.70
N LYS A 216 9.02 -13.85 -3.09
CA LYS A 216 10.03 -13.00 -3.71
C LYS A 216 11.11 -12.52 -2.72
N MET A 217 12.38 -12.50 -3.18
CA MET A 217 13.46 -11.73 -2.53
C MET A 217 13.47 -10.30 -3.07
N MET A 218 13.80 -9.34 -2.23
CA MET A 218 13.99 -7.94 -2.62
C MET A 218 14.63 -7.16 -1.48
N GLY A 219 15.20 -5.98 -1.75
CA GLY A 219 15.77 -5.12 -0.72
C GLY A 219 16.83 -5.82 0.14
N PHE A 220 17.72 -6.57 -0.50
CA PHE A 220 18.76 -7.39 0.14
C PHE A 220 18.24 -8.62 0.94
N CYS A 221 16.91 -8.78 1.07
CA CYS A 221 16.30 -9.79 1.92
C CYS A 221 16.02 -11.09 1.16
N ILE A 222 16.49 -12.22 1.70
CA ILE A 222 16.26 -13.56 1.11
C ILE A 222 15.13 -14.31 1.81
N PHE A 223 15.09 -14.32 3.14
CA PHE A 223 13.97 -14.89 3.91
C PHE A 223 13.50 -13.87 4.93
N ASN A 224 12.21 -13.88 5.24
CA ASN A 224 11.67 -12.94 6.21
C ASN A 224 11.94 -13.46 7.63
N ASN A 225 13.10 -13.07 8.16
CA ASN A 225 13.64 -13.49 9.45
C ASN A 225 12.60 -13.32 10.58
N VAL A 226 12.07 -12.10 10.73
CA VAL A 226 11.14 -11.74 11.82
C VAL A 226 9.78 -12.39 11.66
N ALA A 227 9.26 -12.54 10.43
CA ALA A 227 7.99 -13.21 10.20
C ALA A 227 8.07 -14.71 10.52
N ILE A 228 9.16 -15.37 10.11
CA ILE A 228 9.39 -16.79 10.43
C ILE A 228 9.54 -16.97 11.95
N ALA A 229 10.22 -16.07 12.63
CA ALA A 229 10.32 -16.08 14.10
C ALA A 229 8.95 -15.94 14.76
N ALA A 230 8.10 -15.02 14.29
CA ALA A 230 6.73 -14.87 14.79
C ALA A 230 5.91 -16.15 14.60
N ARG A 231 5.95 -16.77 13.41
CA ARG A 231 5.25 -18.05 13.15
C ARG A 231 5.82 -19.20 13.96
N HIS A 232 7.13 -19.23 14.20
CA HIS A 232 7.77 -20.23 15.06
C HIS A 232 7.30 -20.12 16.51
N LEU A 233 7.20 -18.90 17.06
CA LEU A 233 6.62 -18.66 18.39
C LEU A 233 5.18 -19.16 18.49
N GLN A 234 4.35 -18.91 17.47
CA GLN A 234 2.97 -19.39 17.46
C GLN A 234 2.90 -20.92 17.35
N ARG A 235 3.66 -21.53 16.43
CA ARG A 235 3.61 -22.97 16.14
C ARG A 235 4.25 -23.83 17.23
N LYS A 236 5.43 -23.44 17.71
CA LYS A 236 6.22 -24.23 18.66
C LYS A 236 5.88 -23.90 20.11
N HIS A 237 5.59 -22.63 20.40
CA HIS A 237 5.39 -22.14 21.76
C HIS A 237 3.93 -21.73 22.07
N GLY A 238 3.02 -21.84 21.10
CA GLY A 238 1.58 -21.67 21.31
C GLY A 238 1.13 -20.23 21.58
N LEU A 239 1.97 -19.23 21.28
CA LEU A 239 1.57 -17.82 21.41
C LEU A 239 0.45 -17.50 20.42
N ARG A 240 -0.50 -16.67 20.84
CA ARG A 240 -1.63 -16.22 20.02
C ARG A 240 -1.40 -14.83 19.44
N ARG A 241 -0.68 -13.95 20.15
CA ARG A 241 -0.46 -12.57 19.75
C ARG A 241 1.03 -12.22 19.77
N VAL A 242 1.61 -11.95 18.61
CA VAL A 242 3.00 -11.50 18.47
C VAL A 242 3.00 -10.13 17.82
N ALA A 243 3.69 -9.15 18.38
CA ALA A 243 3.88 -7.85 17.74
C ALA A 243 5.24 -7.81 17.04
N ILE A 244 5.27 -7.20 15.85
CA ILE A 244 6.49 -6.86 15.12
C ILE A 244 6.52 -5.34 14.99
N VAL A 245 7.54 -4.70 15.58
CA VAL A 245 7.78 -3.26 15.46
C VAL A 245 8.99 -3.05 14.57
N ASP A 246 8.82 -2.36 13.47
CA ASP A 246 9.84 -2.09 12.46
C ASP A 246 10.20 -0.62 12.47
N TRP A 247 11.44 -0.31 12.85
CA TRP A 247 11.98 1.05 12.82
C TRP A 247 13.06 1.22 11.76
N ASP A 248 13.29 0.20 10.92
CA ASP A 248 14.12 0.34 9.72
C ASP A 248 13.55 1.48 8.86
N VAL A 249 14.43 2.28 8.25
CA VAL A 249 13.98 3.45 7.48
C VAL A 249 13.13 3.04 6.28
N HIS A 250 13.24 1.81 5.80
CA HIS A 250 12.45 1.29 4.70
C HIS A 250 11.21 0.55 5.21
N HIS A 251 10.10 0.70 4.48
CA HIS A 251 8.90 -0.07 4.78
C HIS A 251 9.16 -1.57 4.64
N GLY A 252 8.95 -2.34 5.72
CA GLY A 252 9.01 -3.80 5.74
C GLY A 252 7.84 -4.47 5.00
N ASN A 253 7.72 -4.21 3.69
CA ASN A 253 6.61 -4.64 2.84
C ASN A 253 6.43 -6.16 2.81
N GLY A 254 7.50 -6.94 2.94
CA GLY A 254 7.41 -8.40 2.99
C GLY A 254 6.70 -8.87 4.26
N THR A 255 7.00 -8.24 5.40
CA THR A 255 6.34 -8.53 6.68
C THR A 255 4.87 -8.12 6.64
N GLN A 256 4.56 -6.94 6.09
CA GLN A 256 3.18 -6.52 5.82
C GLN A 256 2.44 -7.58 4.97
N ASP A 257 2.99 -7.98 3.83
CA ASP A 257 2.36 -8.92 2.90
C ASP A 257 2.05 -10.28 3.56
N ILE A 258 2.93 -10.77 4.43
CA ILE A 258 2.76 -12.07 5.11
C ILE A 258 1.62 -12.06 6.14
N PHE A 259 1.35 -10.92 6.78
CA PHE A 259 0.40 -10.80 7.88
C PHE A 259 -0.81 -9.89 7.59
N TYR A 260 -0.96 -9.41 6.34
CA TYR A 260 -1.92 -8.36 5.99
C TYR A 260 -3.37 -8.70 6.33
N ASP A 261 -3.74 -9.98 6.35
CA ASP A 261 -5.08 -10.48 6.70
C ASP A 261 -5.16 -11.23 8.05
N ASP A 262 -4.09 -11.20 8.85
CA ASP A 262 -3.93 -11.98 10.09
C ASP A 262 -4.05 -11.11 11.36
N ASP A 263 -4.96 -11.47 12.27
CA ASP A 263 -5.17 -10.80 13.56
C ASP A 263 -4.28 -11.31 14.70
N SER A 264 -3.52 -12.39 14.46
CA SER A 264 -2.60 -12.99 15.43
C SER A 264 -1.23 -12.33 15.46
N VAL A 265 -0.93 -11.48 14.48
CA VAL A 265 0.30 -10.69 14.39
C VAL A 265 -0.03 -9.23 14.15
N CYS A 266 0.50 -8.33 14.99
CA CYS A 266 0.40 -6.90 14.76
C CYS A 266 1.73 -6.37 14.22
N PHE A 267 1.72 -5.88 12.97
CA PHE A 267 2.87 -5.26 12.33
C PHE A 267 2.75 -3.74 12.40
N ILE A 268 3.80 -3.07 12.89
CA ILE A 268 3.89 -1.61 12.98
C ILE A 268 5.20 -1.22 12.32
N SER A 269 5.18 -0.37 11.30
CA SER A 269 6.39 0.10 10.61
C SER A 269 6.45 1.62 10.59
N LEU A 270 7.55 2.17 11.10
CA LEU A 270 7.93 3.58 10.98
C LEU A 270 9.00 3.66 9.90
N HIS A 271 8.74 4.34 8.80
CA HIS A 271 9.64 4.35 7.66
C HIS A 271 9.62 5.71 6.96
N ARG A 272 10.75 6.07 6.35
CA ARG A 272 10.78 7.19 5.42
C ARG A 272 9.88 6.85 4.25
N TYR A 273 9.05 7.81 3.89
CA TYR A 273 8.13 7.72 2.80
C TYR A 273 8.51 8.73 1.72
N GLY A 274 8.49 8.28 0.47
CA GLY A 274 8.87 9.12 -0.66
C GLY A 274 7.84 10.21 -0.92
N THR A 275 8.32 11.38 -1.34
CA THR A 275 7.47 12.44 -1.90
C THR A 275 7.46 12.37 -3.42
N GLU A 276 6.70 13.26 -4.05
CA GLU A 276 6.61 13.39 -5.51
C GLU A 276 7.94 13.81 -6.15
N GLU A 277 8.79 14.52 -5.42
CA GLU A 277 10.10 14.97 -5.87
C GLU A 277 11.22 14.00 -5.50
N GLU A 278 11.02 13.21 -4.43
CA GLU A 278 12.00 12.27 -3.93
C GLU A 278 11.34 10.94 -3.54
N SER A 279 11.10 10.08 -4.54
CA SER A 279 10.60 8.73 -4.32
C SER A 279 11.57 7.91 -3.47
N PHE A 280 11.04 7.09 -2.56
CA PHE A 280 11.84 6.30 -1.63
C PHE A 280 11.45 4.82 -1.71
N TYR A 281 12.46 3.95 -1.74
CA TYR A 281 12.26 2.51 -1.81
C TYR A 281 11.54 2.00 -0.53
N PRO A 282 10.62 1.03 -0.60
CA PRO A 282 10.17 0.24 -1.76
C PRO A 282 8.93 0.82 -2.48
N TYR A 283 8.64 2.12 -2.32
CA TYR A 283 7.49 2.80 -2.94
C TYR A 283 6.12 2.29 -2.44
N THR A 284 6.08 1.74 -1.23
CA THR A 284 4.87 1.23 -0.54
C THR A 284 4.88 1.70 0.92
N GLY A 285 3.86 1.34 1.72
CA GLY A 285 3.78 1.71 3.14
C GLY A 285 2.80 2.86 3.41
N TYR A 286 1.67 2.88 2.69
CA TYR A 286 0.72 3.98 2.84
C TYR A 286 0.02 3.90 4.20
N CYS A 287 -0.18 5.05 4.85
CA CYS A 287 -0.84 5.13 6.16
C CYS A 287 -2.27 4.55 6.22
N ASP A 288 -2.96 4.37 5.07
CA ASP A 288 -4.31 3.80 5.01
C ASP A 288 -4.34 2.30 4.66
N GLU A 289 -3.18 1.66 4.54
CA GLU A 289 -3.00 0.21 4.43
C GLU A 289 -3.05 -0.42 5.83
N ILE A 290 -4.24 -0.51 6.42
CA ILE A 290 -4.41 -0.97 7.82
C ILE A 290 -4.66 -2.48 7.95
N GLY A 291 -4.45 -3.26 6.89
CA GLY A 291 -4.81 -4.69 6.83
C GLY A 291 -6.24 -4.91 6.31
N VAL A 292 -6.59 -6.18 6.11
CA VAL A 292 -7.90 -6.58 5.56
C VAL A 292 -8.51 -7.75 6.34
N GLY A 293 -9.82 -7.93 6.24
CA GLY A 293 -10.49 -9.03 6.91
C GLY A 293 -10.21 -9.03 8.42
N LYS A 294 -9.66 -10.14 8.93
CA LYS A 294 -9.32 -10.26 10.36
C LYS A 294 -8.12 -9.38 10.75
N GLY A 295 -7.11 -9.28 9.88
CA GLY A 295 -5.91 -8.45 10.08
C GLY A 295 -6.14 -6.94 10.06
N CYS A 296 -7.37 -6.48 9.82
CA CYS A 296 -7.69 -5.06 9.87
C CYS A 296 -7.33 -4.44 11.24
N LYS A 297 -6.67 -3.27 11.19
CA LYS A 297 -6.09 -2.52 12.31
C LYS A 297 -4.86 -3.17 12.97
N TYR A 298 -4.40 -4.29 12.44
CA TYR A 298 -3.19 -4.98 12.91
C TYR A 298 -2.01 -4.81 11.95
N ASN A 299 -2.19 -4.14 10.80
CA ASN A 299 -1.11 -3.56 10.02
C ASN A 299 -1.11 -2.04 10.23
N VAL A 300 0.03 -1.45 10.62
CA VAL A 300 0.12 -0.02 10.95
C VAL A 300 1.36 0.60 10.30
N ASN A 301 1.14 1.32 9.21
CA ASN A 301 2.18 2.07 8.53
C ASN A 301 2.22 3.51 9.01
N ILE A 302 3.39 3.96 9.49
CA ILE A 302 3.68 5.32 9.90
C ILE A 302 4.69 5.90 8.89
N PRO A 303 4.21 6.37 7.71
CA PRO A 303 5.06 6.99 6.71
C PRO A 303 5.54 8.36 7.19
N LEU A 304 6.85 8.56 7.23
CA LEU A 304 7.51 9.76 7.73
C LEU A 304 8.28 10.48 6.63
N GLU A 305 8.40 11.79 6.75
CA GLU A 305 9.14 12.60 5.79
C GLU A 305 10.66 12.39 5.95
N LYS A 306 11.40 12.61 4.85
CA LYS A 306 12.87 12.61 4.89
C LYS A 306 13.37 13.57 5.97
N GLY A 307 14.39 13.16 6.73
CA GLY A 307 14.99 14.00 7.75
C GLY A 307 14.29 13.93 9.12
N PHE A 308 13.29 13.06 9.30
CA PHE A 308 12.63 12.88 10.60
C PHE A 308 13.67 12.58 11.71
N THR A 309 13.35 13.08 12.90
CA THR A 309 14.27 13.16 14.04
C THR A 309 13.79 12.27 15.19
N ASN A 310 14.54 12.26 16.30
CA ASN A 310 14.14 11.60 17.54
C ASN A 310 12.79 12.12 18.05
N SER A 311 12.49 13.42 17.87
CA SER A 311 11.21 14.00 18.28
C SER A 311 10.03 13.40 17.50
N ASP A 312 10.20 13.16 16.20
CA ASP A 312 9.20 12.50 15.37
C ASP A 312 9.00 11.04 15.79
N LEU A 313 10.09 10.30 16.03
CA LEU A 313 10.06 8.94 16.55
C LEU A 313 9.25 8.86 17.86
N VAL A 314 9.54 9.75 18.81
CA VAL A 314 8.86 9.83 20.12
C VAL A 314 7.39 10.17 19.95
N HIS A 315 7.07 11.12 19.08
CA HIS A 315 5.70 11.48 18.78
C HIS A 315 4.91 10.28 18.23
N CYS A 316 5.49 9.57 17.26
CA CYS A 316 4.89 8.37 16.67
C CYS A 316 4.66 7.27 17.70
N PHE A 317 5.66 7.03 18.57
CA PHE A 317 5.55 6.05 19.64
C PHE A 317 4.42 6.37 20.60
N ASN A 318 4.37 7.61 21.10
CA ASN A 318 3.37 8.03 22.09
C ASN A 318 1.95 8.08 21.51
N ARG A 319 1.81 8.52 20.25
CA ARG A 319 0.50 8.76 19.64
C ARG A 319 -0.09 7.54 18.95
N VAL A 320 0.75 6.59 18.50
CA VAL A 320 0.34 5.44 17.71
C VAL A 320 0.90 4.12 18.26
N VAL A 321 2.24 3.93 18.31
CA VAL A 321 2.84 2.60 18.62
C VAL A 321 2.41 2.07 19.98
N VAL A 322 2.58 2.88 21.04
CA VAL A 322 2.21 2.51 22.42
C VAL A 322 0.70 2.21 22.52
N PRO A 323 -0.22 3.09 22.08
CA PRO A 323 -1.66 2.78 22.08
C PRO A 323 -2.03 1.49 21.33
N VAL A 324 -1.44 1.27 20.14
CA VAL A 324 -1.71 0.07 19.34
C VAL A 324 -1.27 -1.19 20.09
N LEU A 325 -0.06 -1.20 20.64
CA LEU A 325 0.46 -2.35 21.38
C LEU A 325 -0.30 -2.58 22.70
N GLN A 326 -0.73 -1.53 23.39
CA GLN A 326 -1.57 -1.65 24.60
C GLN A 326 -2.93 -2.28 24.31
N ARG A 327 -3.55 -1.93 23.18
CA ARG A 327 -4.80 -2.54 22.75
C ARG A 327 -4.60 -3.97 22.26
N PHE A 328 -3.54 -4.23 21.51
CA PHE A 328 -3.23 -5.57 20.99
C PHE A 328 -2.82 -6.55 22.11
N LYS A 329 -2.17 -6.07 23.18
CA LYS A 329 -1.69 -6.87 24.32
C LYS A 329 -0.83 -8.05 23.84
N PRO A 330 0.30 -7.80 23.15
CA PRO A 330 1.15 -8.86 22.63
C PRO A 330 1.68 -9.77 23.74
N GLU A 331 1.96 -11.03 23.41
CA GLU A 331 2.61 -11.99 24.31
C GLU A 331 4.12 -12.06 24.08
N PHE A 332 4.59 -11.48 22.98
CA PHE A 332 5.99 -11.37 22.57
C PHE A 332 6.13 -10.17 21.61
N ILE A 333 7.19 -9.38 21.75
CA ILE A 333 7.54 -8.31 20.79
C ILE A 333 8.81 -8.70 20.04
N ILE A 334 8.77 -8.62 18.73
CA ILE A 334 9.93 -8.72 17.84
C ILE A 334 10.17 -7.32 17.25
N VAL A 335 11.43 -6.91 17.13
CA VAL A 335 11.82 -5.64 16.52
C VAL A 335 12.62 -5.93 15.25
N SER A 336 12.14 -5.44 14.12
CA SER A 336 12.96 -5.27 12.92
C SER A 336 13.84 -4.05 13.13
N ALA A 337 15.08 -4.29 13.56
CA ALA A 337 15.99 -3.26 14.02
C ALA A 337 16.96 -2.86 12.90
N GLY A 338 16.48 -2.04 11.97
CA GLY A 338 17.33 -1.31 11.02
C GLY A 338 17.92 -0.06 11.65
N PHE A 339 19.11 0.34 11.21
CA PHE A 339 19.79 1.54 11.72
C PHE A 339 20.11 2.56 10.61
N ASP A 340 19.40 2.45 9.49
CA ASP A 340 19.54 3.33 8.32
C ASP A 340 18.71 4.61 8.41
N ALA A 341 17.83 4.75 9.42
CA ALA A 341 17.22 6.04 9.74
C ALA A 341 18.18 6.98 10.49
N ALA A 342 19.39 6.49 10.81
CA ALA A 342 20.41 7.25 11.50
C ALA A 342 20.93 8.42 10.67
N LYS A 343 21.32 9.49 11.36
CA LYS A 343 22.04 10.62 10.76
C LYS A 343 23.26 10.14 9.99
N ASP A 344 23.43 10.67 8.79
CA ASP A 344 24.54 10.37 7.86
C ASP A 344 24.60 8.90 7.39
N ASP A 345 23.51 8.13 7.52
CA ASP A 345 23.39 6.85 6.81
C ASP A 345 23.41 7.04 5.29
N LEU A 346 24.03 6.10 4.57
CA LEU A 346 24.22 6.18 3.12
C LEU A 346 22.90 6.15 2.33
N LEU A 347 21.83 5.54 2.85
CA LEU A 347 20.58 5.33 2.12
C LEU A 347 19.40 6.09 2.73
N GLY A 348 19.26 6.12 4.06
CA GLY A 348 18.01 6.56 4.68
C GLY A 348 17.76 8.06 4.65
N GLY A 349 18.80 8.89 4.79
CA GLY A 349 18.65 10.36 4.74
C GLY A 349 17.77 10.94 5.84
N CYS A 350 17.75 10.31 7.02
CA CYS A 350 17.02 10.76 8.21
C CYS A 350 17.99 11.17 9.32
N ASN A 351 17.48 11.60 10.48
CA ASN A 351 18.29 12.23 11.52
C ASN A 351 18.14 11.56 12.90
N LEU A 352 17.90 10.24 12.95
CA LEU A 352 17.92 9.53 14.23
C LEU A 352 19.35 9.40 14.78
N ASP A 353 19.44 9.31 16.09
CA ASP A 353 20.67 8.96 16.79
C ASP A 353 20.51 7.84 17.80
N LYS A 354 21.65 7.47 18.39
CA LYS A 354 21.75 6.41 19.38
C LYS A 354 20.86 6.67 20.60
N GLU A 355 20.64 7.93 20.98
CA GLU A 355 19.72 8.32 22.05
C GLU A 355 18.27 8.02 21.65
N GLY A 356 17.87 8.31 20.40
CA GLY A 356 16.58 7.95 19.84
C GLY A 356 16.32 6.44 19.83
N TYR A 357 17.25 5.65 19.29
CA TYR A 357 17.14 4.18 19.29
C TYR A 357 17.13 3.59 20.71
N SER A 358 17.93 4.15 21.62
CA SER A 358 17.93 3.76 23.04
C SER A 358 16.58 4.04 23.68
N TRP A 359 15.99 5.22 23.43
CA TRP A 359 14.67 5.57 23.95
C TRP A 359 13.59 4.62 23.44
N ALA A 360 13.55 4.35 22.13
CA ALA A 360 12.59 3.42 21.54
C ALA A 360 12.75 2.01 22.12
N THR A 361 13.99 1.54 22.29
CA THR A 361 14.30 0.26 22.94
C THR A 361 13.74 0.20 24.36
N ALA A 362 13.94 1.25 25.15
CA ALA A 362 13.45 1.32 26.53
C ALA A 362 11.91 1.28 26.61
N GLN A 363 11.22 1.98 25.70
CA GLN A 363 9.76 1.95 25.60
C GLN A 363 9.25 0.53 25.25
N LEU A 364 9.91 -0.16 24.33
CA LEU A 364 9.56 -1.54 23.96
C LEU A 364 9.86 -2.53 25.08
N CYS A 365 10.93 -2.33 25.85
CA CYS A 365 11.17 -3.08 27.09
C CYS A 365 10.01 -2.92 28.07
N GLU A 366 9.54 -1.69 28.33
CA GLU A 366 8.41 -1.45 29.24
C GLU A 366 7.12 -2.12 28.74
N LEU A 367 6.81 -2.03 27.45
CA LEU A 367 5.66 -2.73 26.86
C LEU A 367 5.81 -4.26 26.93
N ALA A 368 7.04 -4.77 26.76
CA ALA A 368 7.34 -6.19 26.91
C ALA A 368 7.15 -6.65 28.37
N GLU A 369 7.57 -5.86 29.37
CA GLU A 369 7.28 -6.16 30.77
C GLU A 369 5.77 -6.18 31.04
N LYS A 370 5.05 -5.16 30.54
CA LYS A 370 3.61 -5.01 30.77
C LYS A 370 2.76 -6.12 30.14
N HIS A 371 3.08 -6.54 28.92
CA HIS A 371 2.23 -7.44 28.13
C HIS A 371 2.87 -8.79 27.84
N CYS A 372 4.21 -8.83 27.70
CA CYS A 372 4.94 -9.98 27.19
C CYS A 372 5.71 -10.75 28.27
N LYS A 373 5.61 -10.41 29.56
CA LYS A 373 6.47 -10.99 30.62
C LYS A 373 7.96 -10.77 30.33
N GLY A 374 8.32 -9.57 29.88
CA GLY A 374 9.68 -9.15 29.56
C GLY A 374 10.24 -9.65 28.23
N ARG A 375 9.48 -10.47 27.47
CA ARG A 375 9.91 -11.15 26.24
C ARG A 375 10.05 -10.18 25.05
N LEU A 376 11.28 -9.91 24.65
CA LEU A 376 11.63 -8.98 23.55
C LEU A 376 12.79 -9.55 22.72
N LEU A 377 12.64 -9.56 21.39
CA LEU A 377 13.70 -9.95 20.45
C LEU A 377 13.96 -8.83 19.46
N LEU A 378 15.22 -8.45 19.26
CA LEU A 378 15.63 -7.55 18.18
C LEU A 378 16.34 -8.36 17.10
N SER A 379 16.13 -8.01 15.83
CA SER A 379 16.80 -8.59 14.68
C SER A 379 17.41 -7.49 13.84
N LEU A 380 18.71 -7.56 13.56
CA LEU A 380 19.38 -6.59 12.69
C LEU A 380 18.78 -6.64 11.27
N GLU A 381 18.37 -5.49 10.75
CA GLU A 381 17.90 -5.31 9.36
C GLU A 381 18.91 -4.43 8.58
N GLY A 382 18.57 -3.19 8.22
CA GLY A 382 19.40 -2.22 7.51
C GLY A 382 20.42 -1.45 8.36
N GLY A 383 20.97 -0.37 7.80
CA GLY A 383 22.05 0.45 8.38
C GLY A 383 23.40 0.20 7.72
N TYR A 384 23.94 1.23 7.07
CA TYR A 384 24.98 1.08 6.04
C TYR A 384 26.19 1.99 6.26
N THR A 385 26.08 3.00 7.12
CA THR A 385 27.23 3.76 7.62
C THR A 385 27.88 3.03 8.80
N LEU A 386 28.99 2.32 8.55
CA LEU A 386 29.56 1.33 9.48
C LEU A 386 29.84 1.83 10.91
N HIS A 387 30.38 3.05 11.05
CA HIS A 387 30.70 3.62 12.36
C HIS A 387 29.41 3.93 13.14
N ARG A 388 28.45 4.57 12.47
CA ARG A 388 27.16 4.91 13.02
C ARG A 388 26.36 3.67 13.42
N LEU A 389 26.27 2.69 12.50
CA LEU A 389 25.66 1.39 12.77
C LEU A 389 26.21 0.75 14.06
N SER A 390 27.53 0.74 14.23
CA SER A 390 28.14 0.11 15.40
C SER A 390 27.86 0.87 16.70
N GLU A 391 27.82 2.21 16.66
CA GLU A 391 27.48 3.06 17.81
C GLU A 391 26.01 2.92 18.22
N ASP A 392 25.11 2.92 17.25
CA ASP A 392 23.66 2.81 17.50
C ASP A 392 23.31 1.42 18.06
N VAL A 393 23.88 0.35 17.48
CA VAL A 393 23.71 -1.02 17.99
C VAL A 393 24.30 -1.19 19.39
N GLU A 394 25.48 -0.62 19.65
CA GLU A 394 26.09 -0.62 20.99
C GLU A 394 25.15 0.04 22.01
N ALA A 395 24.59 1.21 21.69
CA ALA A 395 23.68 1.94 22.57
C ALA A 395 22.40 1.16 22.86
N VAL A 396 21.82 0.49 21.85
CA VAL A 396 20.68 -0.41 22.03
C VAL A 396 21.03 -1.58 22.96
N ILE A 397 22.17 -2.24 22.77
CA ILE A 397 22.59 -3.35 23.65
C ILE A 397 22.84 -2.86 25.08
N LYS A 398 23.52 -1.72 25.25
CA LYS A 398 23.71 -1.07 26.57
C LYS A 398 22.38 -0.76 27.23
N THR A 399 21.39 -0.30 26.46
CA THR A 399 20.03 -0.04 26.94
C THR A 399 19.35 -1.32 27.43
N LEU A 400 19.39 -2.40 26.65
CA LEU A 400 18.82 -3.70 27.06
C LEU A 400 19.45 -4.22 28.36
N VAL A 401 20.78 -4.20 28.45
CA VAL A 401 21.53 -4.63 29.65
C VAL A 401 21.20 -3.74 30.85
N THR A 402 21.20 -2.41 30.67
CA THR A 402 20.93 -1.47 31.75
C THR A 402 19.49 -1.57 32.23
N TYR A 403 18.53 -1.76 31.32
CA TYR A 403 17.12 -1.95 31.66
C TYR A 403 16.94 -3.21 32.50
N GLU A 404 17.49 -4.35 32.08
CA GLU A 404 17.43 -5.61 32.83
C GLU A 404 18.05 -5.49 34.23
N TYR A 405 19.21 -4.82 34.33
CA TYR A 405 19.86 -4.57 35.60
C TYR A 405 19.01 -3.69 36.52
N ARG A 406 18.53 -2.54 36.04
CA ARG A 406 17.76 -1.57 36.84
C ARG A 406 16.35 -2.05 37.15
N PHE A 407 15.72 -2.79 36.26
CA PHE A 407 14.41 -3.42 36.49
C PHE A 407 14.49 -4.41 37.66
N GLY A 408 15.52 -5.27 37.68
CA GLY A 408 15.79 -6.16 38.81
C GLY A 408 16.02 -5.40 40.13
N ASN A 409 16.56 -4.18 40.06
CA ASN A 409 16.86 -3.33 41.21
C ASN A 409 15.80 -2.25 41.52
N GLN A 410 14.68 -2.23 40.80
CA GLN A 410 13.58 -1.25 40.96
C GLN A 410 14.02 0.22 40.87
N GLN A 411 15.00 0.54 40.02
CA GLN A 411 15.53 1.90 39.83
C GLN A 411 14.98 2.56 38.57
N GLN A 412 14.73 3.88 38.62
CA GLN A 412 14.31 4.66 37.43
C GLN A 412 15.36 4.62 36.31
N TYR A 413 14.87 4.63 35.08
CA TYR A 413 15.68 4.66 33.86
C TYR A 413 15.28 5.86 33.01
N VAL A 414 16.22 6.77 32.80
CA VAL A 414 16.02 8.04 32.08
C VAL A 414 17.02 8.07 30.94
N ILE A 415 16.53 8.39 29.74
CA ILE A 415 17.33 8.64 28.55
C ILE A 415 17.11 10.10 28.19
N GLU A 416 18.19 10.89 28.24
CA GLU A 416 18.18 12.27 27.78
C GLU A 416 18.34 12.29 26.26
N CYS A 417 17.52 13.09 25.58
CA CYS A 417 17.58 13.30 24.15
C CYS A 417 17.35 14.78 23.87
N THR A 418 17.95 15.29 22.79
CA THR A 418 17.74 16.66 22.33
C THR A 418 16.34 16.83 21.75
N ASP A 419 15.77 18.01 21.98
CA ASP A 419 14.40 18.34 21.64
C ASP A 419 14.37 19.11 20.31
N ASP A 420 14.17 18.38 19.22
CA ASP A 420 13.95 18.94 17.88
C ASP A 420 12.45 19.17 17.63
N HIS A 421 12.12 19.97 16.62
CA HIS A 421 10.74 20.20 16.21
C HIS A 421 10.14 18.92 15.57
N VAL A 422 8.99 18.45 16.07
CA VAL A 422 8.18 17.40 15.41
C VAL A 422 7.59 17.98 14.13
N PHE A 423 7.77 17.30 12.99
CA PHE A 423 7.26 17.79 11.71
C PHE A 423 5.73 17.78 11.70
N ASP A 424 5.13 18.80 11.05
CA ASP A 424 3.69 18.88 10.86
C ASP A 424 3.15 17.67 10.07
N SER A 425 3.94 17.12 9.15
CA SER A 425 3.64 15.90 8.41
C SER A 425 3.54 14.69 9.34
N THR A 426 4.47 14.53 10.29
CA THR A 426 4.43 13.51 11.35
C THR A 426 3.15 13.60 12.19
N VAL A 427 2.81 14.82 12.65
CA VAL A 427 1.59 15.07 13.44
C VAL A 427 0.33 14.71 12.64
N SER A 428 0.29 15.11 11.37
CA SER A 428 -0.82 14.82 10.46
C SER A 428 -1.02 13.31 10.25
N VAL A 429 0.06 12.58 9.99
CA VAL A 429 0.05 11.11 9.83
C VAL A 429 -0.43 10.43 11.10
N CYS A 430 0.10 10.81 12.26
CA CYS A 430 -0.32 10.24 13.55
C CYS A 430 -1.81 10.50 13.81
N ASN A 431 -2.31 11.71 13.57
CA ASN A 431 -3.72 12.03 13.75
C ASN A 431 -4.63 11.25 12.80
N LYS A 432 -4.20 11.02 11.54
CA LYS A 432 -4.93 10.19 10.59
C LYS A 432 -4.98 8.74 11.04
N LEU A 433 -3.85 8.17 11.48
CA LEU A 433 -3.77 6.81 11.99
C LEU A 433 -4.62 6.60 13.24
N ARG A 434 -4.64 7.56 14.17
CA ARG A 434 -5.50 7.49 15.36
C ARG A 434 -6.97 7.35 15.03
N LYS A 435 -7.45 8.03 13.98
CA LYS A 435 -8.81 7.88 13.48
C LYS A 435 -9.03 6.56 12.76
N LEU A 436 -8.12 6.18 11.86
CA LEU A 436 -8.19 4.91 11.11
C LEU A 436 -8.24 3.69 12.04
N LEU A 437 -7.47 3.77 13.11
CA LEU A 437 -7.29 2.69 14.06
C LEU A 437 -8.25 2.79 15.24
N ASP A 438 -9.11 3.80 15.36
CA ASP A 438 -9.95 4.04 16.55
C ASP A 438 -9.13 4.05 17.85
N LEU A 439 -8.16 4.95 17.98
CA LEU A 439 -7.28 5.10 19.16
C LEU A 439 -7.67 6.27 20.07
N ASP A 440 -8.77 6.94 19.79
CA ASP A 440 -9.20 8.16 20.51
C ASP A 440 -9.86 7.86 21.87
N ASP A 441 -10.33 6.64 22.08
CA ASP A 441 -10.83 6.11 23.35
C ASP A 441 -9.71 5.73 24.36
N ILE A 442 -8.50 5.42 23.86
CA ILE A 442 -7.35 5.02 24.70
C ILE A 442 -6.73 6.23 25.45
N ALA A 443 -7.14 7.46 25.14
CA ALA A 443 -6.63 8.67 25.78
C ALA A 443 -6.86 8.72 27.31
N ASP A 444 -7.85 7.99 27.84
CA ASP A 444 -8.13 7.96 29.27
C ASP A 444 -7.30 6.92 30.06
N GLU A 445 -6.84 5.81 29.45
CA GLU A 445 -5.95 4.84 30.11
C GLU A 445 -4.49 5.35 30.20
N LEU A 446 -4.07 6.22 29.27
CA LEU A 446 -2.73 6.82 29.28
C LEU A 446 -2.52 7.84 30.41
N LYS A 447 -3.57 8.26 31.14
CA LYS A 447 -3.42 9.09 32.35
C LYS A 447 -2.88 8.30 33.55
N GLU A 448 -3.05 6.97 33.58
CA GLU A 448 -2.59 6.12 34.69
C GLU A 448 -1.09 5.78 34.60
N LEU A 449 -0.55 5.71 33.39
CA LEU A 449 0.90 5.82 33.18
C LEU A 449 1.23 7.31 33.23
N LYS A 450 1.99 7.78 34.21
CA LYS A 450 2.42 9.20 34.32
C LYS A 450 3.40 9.60 33.20
N ILE A 451 3.05 9.36 31.93
CA ILE A 451 3.64 9.92 30.73
C ILE A 451 3.19 11.37 30.74
N THR A 452 4.04 12.25 31.27
CA THR A 452 3.77 13.68 31.30
C THR A 452 3.74 14.18 29.86
N ASP A 453 2.53 14.35 29.35
CA ASP A 453 2.24 15.20 28.20
C ASP A 453 2.76 16.61 28.53
N GLN A 454 3.96 16.94 28.05
CA GLN A 454 4.47 18.32 28.05
C GLN A 454 4.10 19.04 26.74
N SER A 455 3.21 18.49 25.92
CA SER A 455 2.54 19.32 24.92
C SER A 455 1.44 20.09 25.63
N ASN A 456 1.74 21.35 25.98
CA ASN A 456 0.72 22.30 26.33
C ASN A 456 -0.29 22.36 25.17
N ALA A 457 -1.40 21.64 25.31
CA ALA A 457 -2.63 21.87 24.59
C ALA A 457 -3.19 23.24 25.02
N LYS A 458 -2.49 24.32 24.67
CA LYS A 458 -3.17 25.59 24.50
C LYS A 458 -4.10 25.38 23.33
N GLN A 459 -5.40 25.50 23.60
CA GLN A 459 -6.39 25.91 22.60
C GLN A 459 -5.75 27.01 21.75
N LEU A 460 -5.22 26.62 20.59
CA LEU A 460 -4.84 27.54 19.54
C LEU A 460 -6.16 27.99 18.93
N THR A 461 -6.71 29.05 19.53
CA THR A 461 -7.60 29.95 18.82
C THR A 461 -6.84 30.40 17.59
N LEU A 462 -7.21 29.83 16.43
CA LEU A 462 -6.70 30.19 15.11
C LEU A 462 -6.76 31.71 14.95
N LYS A 463 -5.63 32.38 15.16
CA LYS A 463 -5.34 33.65 14.51
C LYS A 463 -4.48 33.30 13.32
N SER A 464 -5.09 33.43 12.15
CA SER A 464 -4.46 33.28 10.85
C SER A 464 -3.40 34.37 10.68
N GLU A 465 -2.16 34.02 10.96
CA GLU A 465 -1.03 34.63 10.27
C GLU A 465 -0.34 33.49 9.55
N VAL A 466 -0.75 33.35 8.29
CA VAL A 466 -0.22 32.39 7.32
C VAL A 466 1.25 32.79 7.09
N PRO A 467 2.24 31.94 7.40
CA PRO A 467 3.58 32.13 6.87
C PRO A 467 3.46 32.07 5.35
N ASP A 468 4.18 32.93 4.62
CA ASP A 468 4.20 32.92 3.16
C ASP A 468 4.34 31.47 2.69
N LYS A 469 3.25 30.95 2.12
CA LYS A 469 3.22 29.64 1.47
C LYS A 469 4.33 29.71 0.42
N GLU A 470 5.32 28.83 0.51
CA GLU A 470 5.94 28.38 -0.73
C GLU A 470 4.78 27.96 -1.64
N GLU A 471 4.68 28.62 -2.79
CA GLU A 471 3.61 28.34 -3.74
C GLU A 471 3.58 26.82 -3.98
N PRO A 472 2.40 26.17 -3.88
CA PRO A 472 2.31 24.74 -4.14
C PRO A 472 2.96 24.46 -5.50
N ALA A 473 3.89 23.50 -5.52
CA ALA A 473 4.59 23.13 -6.75
C ALA A 473 3.55 22.87 -7.84
N GLN A 474 3.63 23.66 -8.91
CA GLN A 474 2.70 23.60 -10.04
C GLN A 474 2.62 22.16 -10.56
N PRO A 475 1.41 21.61 -10.78
CA PRO A 475 1.28 20.23 -11.24
C PRO A 475 1.95 20.08 -12.60
N LYS A 476 2.84 19.09 -12.72
CA LYS A 476 3.61 18.82 -13.94
C LYS A 476 3.63 17.33 -14.27
N PHE A 477 4.00 17.04 -15.51
CA PHE A 477 4.22 15.67 -15.96
C PHE A 477 5.61 15.17 -15.54
N TYR A 478 5.66 13.90 -15.13
CA TYR A 478 6.88 13.18 -14.79
C TYR A 478 7.09 12.05 -15.79
N LYS A 479 8.35 11.77 -16.11
CA LYS A 479 8.72 10.65 -16.97
C LYS A 479 8.24 9.34 -16.34
N TYR A 480 7.53 8.54 -17.11
CA TYR A 480 7.09 7.22 -16.66
C TYR A 480 8.30 6.29 -16.48
N PRO A 481 8.44 5.61 -15.33
CA PRO A 481 9.67 4.90 -14.97
C PRO A 481 9.88 3.59 -15.74
N TYR A 482 8.85 3.07 -16.40
CA TYR A 482 8.90 1.82 -17.15
C TYR A 482 8.91 2.04 -18.66
N GLU A 483 9.47 1.08 -19.42
CA GLU A 483 9.31 1.06 -20.87
C GLU A 483 7.84 0.87 -21.24
N VAL A 484 7.26 1.95 -21.76
CA VAL A 484 5.90 1.93 -22.28
C VAL A 484 5.99 1.62 -23.76
N ASP A 485 5.42 0.51 -24.22
CA ASP A 485 5.15 0.30 -25.65
C ASP A 485 3.77 0.88 -25.94
N LYS A 486 3.63 1.62 -27.06
CA LYS A 486 2.34 2.13 -27.56
C LYS A 486 1.26 1.05 -27.65
N ASN A 487 1.67 -0.21 -27.74
CA ASN A 487 0.79 -1.37 -27.82
C ASN A 487 0.57 -2.16 -26.52
N LYS A 488 1.28 -1.81 -25.43
CA LYS A 488 1.16 -2.45 -24.10
C LYS A 488 0.25 -1.68 -23.13
N PHE A 489 -0.43 -0.64 -23.61
CA PHE A 489 -1.44 0.08 -22.84
C PHE A 489 -2.66 -0.81 -22.57
N VAL A 490 -2.52 -1.68 -21.56
CA VAL A 490 -3.60 -2.47 -20.98
C VAL A 490 -3.84 -1.87 -19.61
N ILE A 491 -4.97 -1.18 -19.46
CA ILE A 491 -5.44 -0.67 -18.17
C ILE A 491 -5.73 -1.90 -17.30
N ALA A 492 -4.77 -2.31 -16.48
CA ALA A 492 -4.92 -3.38 -15.51
C ALA A 492 -5.06 -2.75 -14.11
N GLY A 493 -6.28 -2.78 -13.57
CA GLY A 493 -6.51 -2.49 -12.16
C GLY A 493 -6.37 -3.77 -11.32
N GLY A 494 -5.98 -3.62 -10.05
CA GLY A 494 -5.67 -4.72 -9.12
C GLY A 494 -6.87 -5.55 -8.58
N HIS A 495 -8.10 -5.34 -9.07
CA HIS A 495 -9.26 -6.13 -8.66
C HIS A 495 -9.53 -7.28 -9.64
N GLN A 496 -9.95 -8.43 -9.11
CA GLN A 496 -10.27 -9.66 -9.85
C GLN A 496 -11.36 -9.56 -10.95
N ASN A 497 -12.04 -8.41 -11.09
CA ASN A 497 -13.01 -8.12 -12.17
C ASN A 497 -12.47 -7.07 -13.17
N GLN A 498 -11.22 -6.62 -13.04
CA GLN A 498 -10.60 -5.59 -13.88
C GLN A 498 -9.69 -6.18 -14.96
N TRP A 499 -9.70 -7.51 -15.16
CA TRP A 499 -8.90 -8.15 -16.20
C TRP A 499 -9.42 -7.75 -17.58
N ILE A 500 -8.54 -7.11 -18.34
CA ILE A 500 -8.73 -6.71 -19.72
C ILE A 500 -7.77 -7.54 -20.58
N LEU A 501 -8.29 -8.53 -21.31
CA LEU A 501 -7.46 -9.42 -22.13
C LEU A 501 -7.61 -9.08 -23.63
N PRO A 502 -6.51 -8.91 -24.39
CA PRO A 502 -6.60 -8.79 -25.85
C PRO A 502 -7.13 -10.10 -26.44
N LEU A 503 -8.09 -9.99 -27.36
CA LEU A 503 -8.72 -11.18 -27.93
C LEU A 503 -7.95 -11.69 -29.14
N ASN A 504 -7.46 -12.93 -29.12
CA ASN A 504 -6.75 -13.57 -30.26
C ASN A 504 -5.56 -12.75 -30.81
N GLY A 505 -4.93 -11.92 -29.97
CA GLY A 505 -3.90 -10.98 -30.40
C GLY A 505 -4.43 -9.75 -31.17
N ASP A 506 -5.74 -9.65 -31.43
CA ASP A 506 -6.39 -8.44 -31.93
C ASP A 506 -6.45 -7.38 -30.84
N ARG A 507 -5.75 -6.27 -31.08
CA ARG A 507 -5.62 -5.14 -30.14
C ARG A 507 -6.80 -4.17 -30.22
N LYS A 508 -7.72 -4.33 -31.18
CA LYS A 508 -8.94 -3.52 -31.31
C LYS A 508 -9.95 -3.78 -30.21
N GLN A 509 -9.92 -5.00 -29.67
CA GLN A 509 -10.97 -5.54 -28.83
C GLN A 509 -10.36 -6.18 -27.60
N VAL A 510 -11.05 -6.05 -26.47
CA VAL A 510 -10.61 -6.61 -25.21
C VAL A 510 -11.78 -7.26 -24.48
N ILE A 511 -11.51 -8.30 -23.69
CA ILE A 511 -12.49 -8.95 -22.83
C ILE A 511 -12.41 -8.31 -21.45
N LYS A 512 -13.54 -7.83 -20.93
CA LYS A 512 -13.71 -7.37 -19.55
C LYS A 512 -14.49 -8.41 -18.74
N LEU A 513 -14.02 -8.76 -17.55
CA LEU A 513 -14.79 -9.54 -16.58
C LEU A 513 -15.84 -8.66 -15.87
N CYS A 514 -17.05 -9.15 -15.70
CA CYS A 514 -18.18 -8.41 -15.15
C CYS A 514 -18.99 -9.24 -14.14
N SER A 515 -19.51 -8.53 -13.13
CA SER A 515 -20.57 -9.03 -12.27
C SER A 515 -21.93 -9.06 -12.99
N LYS A 516 -22.89 -9.79 -12.42
CA LYS A 516 -24.27 -9.83 -12.94
C LYS A 516 -24.92 -8.44 -12.96
N LYS A 517 -24.68 -7.62 -11.93
CA LYS A 517 -25.21 -6.25 -11.83
C LYS A 517 -24.63 -5.33 -12.91
N GLU A 518 -23.35 -5.50 -13.27
CA GLU A 518 -22.74 -4.77 -14.39
C GLU A 518 -23.40 -5.12 -15.73
N ILE A 519 -23.73 -6.40 -15.94
CA ILE A 519 -24.45 -6.83 -17.15
C ILE A 519 -25.84 -6.22 -17.19
N ASP A 520 -26.56 -6.20 -16.06
CA ASP A 520 -27.90 -5.62 -16.00
C ASP A 520 -27.87 -4.10 -16.25
N PHE A 521 -26.81 -3.41 -15.80
CA PHE A 521 -26.56 -2.00 -16.14
C PHE A 521 -26.35 -1.77 -17.64
N PHE A 522 -25.48 -2.55 -18.29
CA PHE A 522 -25.27 -2.43 -19.74
C PHE A 522 -26.54 -2.77 -20.51
N ASN A 523 -27.29 -3.79 -20.08
CA ASN A 523 -28.57 -4.15 -20.69
C ASN A 523 -29.59 -3.00 -20.60
N TRP A 524 -29.72 -2.41 -19.42
CA TRP A 524 -30.60 -1.27 -19.19
C TRP A 524 -30.24 -0.08 -20.09
N ILE A 525 -28.96 0.29 -20.17
CA ILE A 525 -28.49 1.40 -21.03
C ILE A 525 -28.92 1.20 -22.48
N TYR A 526 -28.67 0.02 -23.04
CA TYR A 526 -29.02 -0.26 -24.43
C TYR A 526 -30.53 -0.25 -24.66
N LYS A 527 -31.32 -0.79 -23.72
CA LYS A 527 -32.78 -0.72 -23.78
C LYS A 527 -33.29 0.71 -23.82
N GLN A 528 -32.68 1.65 -23.08
CA GLN A 528 -33.01 3.07 -23.18
C GLN A 528 -32.72 3.66 -24.56
N ASN A 529 -31.72 3.12 -25.27
CA ASN A 529 -31.33 3.55 -26.61
C ASN A 529 -32.11 2.83 -27.74
N GLY A 530 -33.26 2.21 -27.44
CA GLY A 530 -34.09 1.54 -28.44
C GLY A 530 -33.51 0.20 -28.94
N HIS A 531 -32.50 -0.31 -28.25
CA HIS A 531 -31.83 -1.56 -28.55
C HIS A 531 -32.34 -2.65 -27.60
N SER A 532 -32.97 -3.69 -28.14
CA SER A 532 -33.29 -4.88 -27.34
C SER A 532 -32.09 -5.81 -27.33
N LEU A 533 -31.75 -6.39 -26.19
CA LEU A 533 -30.59 -7.27 -26.06
C LEU A 533 -31.00 -8.68 -25.61
N GLU A 534 -30.47 -9.69 -26.26
CA GLU A 534 -30.52 -11.09 -25.83
C GLU A 534 -29.25 -11.42 -25.03
N ILE A 535 -29.43 -11.94 -23.82
CA ILE A 535 -28.34 -12.43 -22.96
C ILE A 535 -28.28 -13.95 -23.14
N TYR A 536 -27.15 -14.48 -23.60
CA TYR A 536 -26.96 -15.94 -23.77
C TYR A 536 -25.89 -16.47 -22.82
N ASN A 537 -26.16 -17.63 -22.20
CA ASN A 537 -25.25 -18.35 -21.28
C ASN A 537 -24.98 -19.75 -21.85
N GLN A 538 -23.75 -20.11 -22.25
CA GLN A 538 -23.42 -21.48 -22.70
C GLN A 538 -22.16 -22.05 -21.99
N PRO A 539 -22.23 -23.27 -21.41
CA PRO A 539 -21.07 -24.01 -20.87
C PRO A 539 -20.29 -24.75 -21.98
N VAL A 540 -18.95 -24.81 -21.89
CA VAL A 540 -18.06 -25.54 -22.84
C VAL A 540 -16.89 -26.18 -22.07
N ASP A 541 -16.52 -27.42 -22.41
CA ASP A 541 -15.85 -28.38 -21.50
C ASP A 541 -14.30 -28.35 -21.40
N GLU A 542 -13.51 -27.66 -22.25
CA GLU A 542 -12.06 -27.99 -22.35
C GLU A 542 -10.99 -26.85 -22.40
N ASP A 543 -11.17 -25.67 -21.75
CA ASP A 543 -10.07 -24.66 -21.70
C ASP A 543 -9.78 -24.12 -20.27
N LYS A 544 -8.49 -23.98 -19.91
CA LYS A 544 -8.01 -23.28 -18.69
C LYS A 544 -7.14 -22.07 -19.06
N LEU A 545 -7.41 -20.88 -18.52
CA LEU A 545 -6.61 -19.65 -18.76
C LEU A 545 -5.53 -19.48 -17.69
N GLN A 546 -4.31 -19.21 -18.12
CA GLN A 546 -3.14 -18.96 -17.28
C GLN A 546 -3.19 -17.54 -16.67
N PHE A 547 -3.37 -17.46 -15.36
CA PHE A 547 -3.19 -16.24 -14.56
C PHE A 547 -1.87 -16.32 -13.77
N GLY A 548 -1.48 -15.22 -13.12
CA GLY A 548 -0.33 -15.21 -12.19
C GLY A 548 -0.43 -16.27 -11.08
N ASN A 549 -1.65 -16.74 -10.78
CA ASN A 549 -1.94 -17.77 -9.78
C ASN A 549 -2.16 -19.18 -10.39
N GLY A 550 -1.93 -19.36 -11.69
CA GLY A 550 -2.08 -20.63 -12.40
C GLY A 550 -3.31 -20.70 -13.34
N PRO A 551 -3.53 -21.88 -13.98
CA PRO A 551 -4.57 -22.08 -14.99
C PRO A 551 -5.99 -22.32 -14.38
N GLU A 552 -6.98 -21.49 -14.71
CA GLU A 552 -8.36 -21.55 -14.18
C GLU A 552 -9.45 -21.87 -15.24
N SER A 553 -10.52 -22.56 -14.86
CA SER A 553 -11.68 -22.95 -15.70
C SER A 553 -12.82 -21.93 -15.71
N ILE A 554 -13.62 -21.90 -16.79
CA ILE A 554 -14.15 -20.64 -17.31
C ILE A 554 -15.66 -20.82 -17.85
N ILE A 555 -16.73 -20.04 -17.45
CA ILE A 555 -18.17 -20.05 -17.98
C ILE A 555 -18.58 -18.79 -18.79
N ARG A 556 -19.33 -18.95 -19.93
CA ARG A 556 -19.59 -17.93 -20.98
C ARG A 556 -20.96 -17.22 -21.00
N THR A 557 -21.01 -15.88 -20.88
CA THR A 557 -22.20 -14.98 -20.98
C THR A 557 -22.03 -13.86 -22.03
N GLY A 558 -22.85 -13.75 -23.07
CA GLY A 558 -22.78 -12.67 -24.07
C GLY A 558 -24.06 -11.86 -24.21
N ILE A 559 -23.98 -10.69 -24.86
CA ILE A 559 -25.10 -9.79 -25.12
C ILE A 559 -25.17 -9.50 -26.63
N ARG A 560 -26.31 -9.75 -27.28
CA ARG A 560 -26.54 -9.51 -28.72
C ARG A 560 -27.75 -8.59 -28.92
N LEU A 561 -27.72 -7.65 -29.89
CA LEU A 561 -28.95 -6.92 -30.28
C LEU A 561 -29.94 -7.90 -30.90
N THR A 562 -31.18 -7.84 -30.44
CA THR A 562 -32.33 -8.43 -31.12
C THR A 562 -32.87 -7.40 -32.09
N ASN A 563 -32.78 -7.69 -33.39
CA ASN A 563 -33.39 -6.83 -34.41
C ASN A 563 -34.93 -6.84 -34.23
N PRO A 564 -35.61 -5.68 -34.28
CA PRO A 564 -37.03 -5.68 -34.54
C PRO A 564 -37.25 -6.09 -36.00
N THR A 565 -37.78 -7.31 -36.21
CA THR A 565 -38.40 -7.82 -37.45
C THR A 565 -37.58 -7.83 -38.74
N LYS A 566 -37.08 -9.02 -39.11
CA LYS A 566 -37.42 -9.61 -40.41
C LYS A 566 -38.00 -10.99 -40.12
N GLU A 567 -39.31 -11.13 -40.29
CA GLU A 567 -39.99 -12.42 -40.28
C GLU A 567 -39.31 -13.34 -41.29
N TYR A 568 -38.89 -14.51 -40.80
CA TYR A 568 -38.49 -15.63 -41.63
C TYR A 568 -39.74 -16.17 -42.31
N GLY A 569 -40.01 -15.70 -43.53
CA GLY A 569 -40.87 -16.41 -44.47
C GLY A 569 -40.08 -17.59 -45.05
N SER A 570 -40.45 -18.80 -44.64
CA SER A 570 -39.97 -20.06 -45.20
C SER A 570 -40.24 -20.14 -46.71
N THR A 571 -39.23 -20.44 -47.52
CA THR A 571 -39.22 -21.57 -48.49
C THR A 571 -37.91 -21.61 -49.29
N GLY A 572 -37.16 -22.71 -49.15
CA GLY A 572 -36.69 -23.51 -50.28
C GLY A 572 -35.56 -23.01 -51.20
N LYS A 573 -34.46 -23.78 -51.16
CA LYS A 573 -33.56 -24.20 -52.26
C LYS A 573 -32.49 -23.22 -52.79
N ASN A 574 -31.24 -23.59 -52.46
CA ASN A 574 -30.13 -23.95 -53.35
C ASN A 574 -29.76 -23.10 -54.59
N THR A 575 -28.42 -22.99 -54.74
CA THR A 575 -27.58 -22.77 -55.94
C THR A 575 -27.09 -21.36 -56.30
N ALA A 576 -25.74 -21.24 -56.21
CA ALA A 576 -24.79 -20.78 -57.22
C ALA A 576 -24.80 -19.34 -57.79
N ILE A 577 -23.61 -18.71 -57.70
CA ILE A 577 -22.90 -17.90 -58.72
C ILE A 577 -23.70 -16.75 -59.37
N ASN A 578 -23.30 -15.49 -59.15
CA ASN A 578 -22.51 -14.73 -60.15
C ASN A 578 -22.17 -13.29 -59.73
N THR A 579 -21.08 -12.86 -60.33
CA THR A 579 -20.46 -11.53 -60.48
C THR A 579 -21.41 -10.38 -60.87
N GLY A 580 -21.04 -9.14 -60.51
CA GLY A 580 -21.76 -7.94 -60.97
C GLY A 580 -21.30 -6.63 -60.33
N THR A 581 -20.30 -6.00 -60.94
CA THR A 581 -19.88 -4.60 -60.79
C THR A 581 -20.99 -3.60 -61.09
N THR A 582 -21.12 -2.52 -60.30
CA THR A 582 -21.47 -1.15 -60.76
C THR A 582 -21.32 -0.12 -59.63
N THR A 583 -20.33 0.77 -59.74
CA THR A 583 -20.42 2.21 -59.40
C THR A 583 -21.16 2.95 -60.56
N PRO A 584 -21.54 4.25 -60.55
CA PRO A 584 -21.04 5.38 -59.72
C PRO A 584 -22.04 6.55 -59.39
N ASN A 585 -21.48 7.61 -58.76
CA ASN A 585 -21.73 9.06 -58.95
C ASN A 585 -22.68 9.89 -58.03
N HIS A 586 -22.02 10.77 -57.26
CA HIS A 586 -22.13 12.24 -57.14
C HIS A 586 -23.50 12.95 -57.22
N ASN A 587 -23.83 13.76 -56.20
CA ASN A 587 -23.77 15.23 -56.33
C ASN A 587 -23.92 16.00 -55.00
N THR A 588 -23.11 17.04 -54.91
CA THR A 588 -22.99 18.11 -53.92
C THR A 588 -24.12 19.15 -53.99
N THR A 589 -24.51 19.73 -52.84
CA THR A 589 -24.80 21.17 -52.77
C THR A 589 -24.50 21.71 -51.36
N LEU A 590 -23.71 22.79 -51.31
CA LEU A 590 -23.24 23.52 -50.13
C LEU A 590 -24.00 24.86 -49.99
N MET A 591 -23.98 25.39 -48.76
CA MET A 591 -24.19 26.78 -48.28
C MET A 591 -25.60 27.16 -47.75
N PRO A 592 -25.75 28.20 -46.89
CA PRO A 592 -25.15 28.40 -45.55
C PRO A 592 -26.13 29.05 -44.51
N ASN A 593 -25.61 29.32 -43.29
CA ASN A 593 -26.06 30.30 -42.27
C ASN A 593 -27.19 29.93 -41.26
N GLY A 594 -26.79 29.81 -39.99
CA GLY A 594 -27.00 30.86 -38.97
C GLY A 594 -28.41 31.10 -38.41
N THR A 595 -28.51 31.09 -37.07
CA THR A 595 -29.54 31.77 -36.24
C THR A 595 -31.01 31.27 -36.27
N LYS A 596 -31.25 29.97 -36.04
CA LYS A 596 -32.61 29.46 -35.71
C LYS A 596 -32.68 28.36 -34.61
N SER A 597 -31.90 28.43 -33.53
CA SER A 597 -31.92 27.37 -32.49
C SER A 597 -32.29 27.76 -31.05
N LEU A 598 -32.56 29.03 -30.73
CA LEU A 598 -32.93 29.41 -29.34
C LEU A 598 -34.43 29.74 -29.16
N GLU A 599 -35.06 30.40 -30.13
CA GLU A 599 -36.49 30.75 -30.06
C GLU A 599 -37.41 29.52 -30.26
N ALA A 600 -37.00 28.56 -31.08
CA ALA A 600 -37.72 27.30 -31.27
C ALA A 600 -37.69 26.41 -30.01
N LEU A 601 -36.66 26.55 -29.17
CA LEU A 601 -36.53 25.81 -27.91
C LEU A 601 -37.41 26.43 -26.81
N ASN A 602 -37.41 27.77 -26.71
CA ASN A 602 -38.23 28.51 -25.73
C ASN A 602 -39.73 28.47 -26.02
N HIS A 603 -40.15 28.40 -27.28
CA HIS A 603 -41.57 28.26 -27.64
C HIS A 603 -42.13 26.88 -27.26
N ASN A 604 -41.30 25.82 -27.31
CA ASN A 604 -41.73 24.47 -26.92
C ASN A 604 -41.82 24.30 -25.39
N LEU A 605 -40.93 24.93 -24.62
CA LEU A 605 -40.95 24.87 -23.15
C LEU A 605 -42.21 25.51 -22.54
N LYS A 606 -42.72 26.60 -23.12
CA LYS A 606 -43.98 27.24 -22.66
C LYS A 606 -45.23 26.42 -22.97
N LYS A 607 -45.20 25.57 -24.01
CA LYS A 607 -46.30 24.67 -24.36
C LYS A 607 -46.39 23.45 -23.43
N VAL A 608 -45.26 22.98 -22.90
CA VAL A 608 -45.21 21.89 -21.92
C VAL A 608 -45.75 22.32 -20.56
N ALA A 609 -45.55 23.57 -20.16
CA ALA A 609 -46.08 24.10 -18.90
C ALA A 609 -47.63 24.27 -18.90
N ALA A 610 -48.25 24.46 -20.07
CA ALA A 610 -49.70 24.67 -20.20
C ALA A 610 -50.52 23.38 -20.29
N LEU A 611 -49.88 22.20 -20.44
CA LEU A 611 -50.55 20.90 -20.53
C LEU A 611 -50.65 20.17 -19.17
N ASN A 612 -50.18 20.79 -18.09
CA ASN A 612 -50.18 20.22 -16.73
C ASN A 612 -51.39 20.62 -15.87
N SER A 613 -52.41 21.25 -16.46
CA SER A 613 -53.66 21.57 -15.77
C SER A 613 -54.84 20.95 -16.51
N GLU A 614 -55.09 19.65 -16.31
CA GLU A 614 -56.44 19.09 -16.22
C GLU A 614 -56.42 17.58 -15.88
N ASP A 615 -57.27 17.27 -14.90
CA ASP A 615 -57.88 15.99 -14.51
C ASP A 615 -57.15 14.86 -13.75
N ASN A 616 -57.47 14.86 -12.45
CA ASN A 616 -57.66 13.72 -11.57
C ASN A 616 -58.78 12.76 -12.07
N SER A 617 -58.52 11.45 -12.12
CA SER A 617 -59.40 10.43 -11.50
C SER A 617 -58.87 8.99 -11.69
N GLY A 618 -58.81 8.25 -10.57
CA GLY A 618 -59.27 6.86 -10.46
C GLY A 618 -58.58 5.71 -11.22
N THR A 619 -58.03 4.79 -10.42
CA THR A 619 -57.92 3.32 -10.60
C THR A 619 -56.73 2.68 -11.33
N THR A 620 -56.38 1.52 -10.75
CA THR A 620 -55.22 0.64 -10.87
C THR A 620 -55.15 -0.16 -12.17
N SER A 621 -53.97 -0.21 -12.82
CA SER A 621 -53.27 -1.44 -13.26
C SER A 621 -52.11 -1.10 -14.18
N ASN A 622 -51.12 -1.99 -14.19
CA ASN A 622 -49.92 -2.04 -15.03
C ASN A 622 -50.10 -1.59 -16.50
N GLU A 623 -48.99 -1.10 -17.06
CA GLU A 623 -48.75 -0.85 -18.49
C GLU A 623 -49.51 0.33 -19.12
N LYS A 624 -48.94 1.54 -19.03
CA LYS A 624 -48.59 2.44 -20.16
C LYS A 624 -48.22 3.83 -19.66
N GLY A 625 -47.11 4.35 -20.18
CA GLY A 625 -46.64 5.70 -19.90
C GLY A 625 -45.24 6.06 -20.42
N TRP A 626 -44.60 5.19 -21.22
CA TRP A 626 -43.38 5.54 -21.95
C TRP A 626 -43.77 6.32 -23.22
N LYS A 627 -44.02 7.62 -23.09
CA LYS A 627 -44.03 8.53 -24.24
C LYS A 627 -43.35 9.84 -23.83
N TYR A 628 -42.45 10.28 -24.70
CA TYR A 628 -41.66 11.53 -24.70
C TYR A 628 -40.25 11.48 -24.10
N SER A 629 -39.27 11.06 -24.93
CA SER A 629 -38.00 11.79 -25.19
C SER A 629 -37.15 11.10 -26.29
N LEU A 630 -37.72 10.87 -27.47
CA LEU A 630 -37.06 10.15 -28.58
C LEU A 630 -36.13 11.00 -29.47
N LYS A 631 -35.55 12.11 -28.98
CA LYS A 631 -34.60 12.92 -29.76
C LYS A 631 -33.23 13.18 -29.12
N LEU A 632 -33.02 12.88 -27.85
CA LEU A 632 -31.71 13.06 -27.18
C LEU A 632 -30.87 11.77 -27.08
N ILE A 633 -31.44 10.62 -27.45
CA ILE A 633 -30.88 9.30 -27.15
C ILE A 633 -30.26 8.67 -28.42
N LYS A 634 -29.22 9.31 -28.97
CA LYS A 634 -28.37 8.73 -30.03
C LYS A 634 -26.89 8.60 -29.64
N HIS A 635 -26.46 9.25 -28.55
CA HIS A 635 -25.05 9.46 -28.22
C HIS A 635 -24.48 8.52 -27.13
N MET A 636 -25.31 7.70 -26.48
CA MET A 636 -24.82 6.84 -25.40
C MET A 636 -24.04 5.59 -25.85
N PRO A 637 -24.36 4.93 -26.98
CA PRO A 637 -23.49 3.90 -27.55
C PRO A 637 -22.07 4.42 -27.81
N GLU A 638 -21.94 5.70 -28.19
CA GLU A 638 -20.67 6.40 -28.44
C GLU A 638 -19.85 6.66 -27.15
N CYS A 639 -20.49 6.59 -25.96
CA CYS A 639 -19.85 6.80 -24.66
C CYS A 639 -19.62 5.49 -23.88
N SER A 640 -20.09 4.36 -24.40
CA SER A 640 -19.83 3.03 -23.86
C SER A 640 -18.70 2.38 -24.63
N ALA A 641 -17.80 1.65 -23.96
CA ALA A 641 -16.77 0.91 -24.66
C ALA A 641 -17.31 -0.33 -25.42
N LEU A 642 -18.61 -0.48 -25.65
CA LEU A 642 -19.20 -1.69 -26.24
C LEU A 642 -19.23 -1.61 -27.79
N PHE A 643 -18.94 -2.73 -28.47
CA PHE A 643 -18.99 -2.83 -29.94
C PHE A 643 -20.39 -3.28 -30.42
N GLU A 644 -20.68 -3.14 -31.72
CA GLU A 644 -21.82 -3.82 -32.37
C GLU A 644 -21.91 -5.30 -31.94
N PRO A 645 -23.13 -5.86 -31.79
CA PRO A 645 -23.32 -7.22 -31.32
C PRO A 645 -22.83 -8.22 -32.38
N TYR A 646 -21.77 -8.92 -32.09
CA TYR A 646 -21.37 -10.05 -32.92
C TYR A 646 -20.93 -11.21 -32.04
N VAL A 647 -21.36 -12.39 -32.45
CA VAL A 647 -21.10 -13.66 -31.78
C VAL A 647 -19.60 -13.93 -31.84
N PHE A 648 -19.01 -14.18 -30.67
CA PHE A 648 -17.72 -14.86 -30.62
C PHE A 648 -17.92 -16.34 -30.63
N GLU A 649 -17.18 -17.00 -31.52
CA GLU A 649 -16.86 -18.40 -31.34
C GLU A 649 -15.78 -18.50 -30.25
N ASN A 650 -16.17 -19.15 -29.17
CA ASN A 650 -15.38 -19.61 -28.03
C ASN A 650 -15.05 -18.54 -26.94
N TRP A 651 -14.51 -18.93 -25.77
CA TRP A 651 -14.04 -18.20 -24.54
C TRP A 651 -15.02 -17.80 -23.36
N GLN A 652 -14.73 -18.07 -22.04
CA GLN A 652 -15.02 -17.33 -20.71
C GLN A 652 -14.97 -18.23 -19.42
N LEU A 653 -15.12 -17.66 -18.13
CA LEU A 653 -14.40 -17.67 -16.72
C LEU A 653 -15.22 -17.96 -15.42
N GLY A 654 -14.87 -18.97 -14.60
CA GLY A 654 -15.52 -19.38 -13.34
C GLY A 654 -17.05 -19.30 -13.35
N LYS A 655 -17.66 -18.84 -12.23
CA LYS A 655 -19.08 -18.39 -12.16
C LYS A 655 -19.27 -16.92 -12.56
N LYS A 656 -18.27 -16.29 -13.18
CA LYS A 656 -18.27 -14.86 -13.51
C LYS A 656 -18.66 -14.67 -14.97
N CYS A 657 -19.28 -13.54 -15.27
CA CYS A 657 -19.64 -13.21 -16.64
C CYS A 657 -18.52 -12.36 -17.26
N ALA A 658 -18.36 -12.37 -18.58
CA ALA A 658 -17.44 -11.47 -19.28
C ALA A 658 -18.12 -10.79 -20.47
N ILE A 659 -17.68 -9.60 -20.83
CA ILE A 659 -18.20 -8.85 -21.99
C ILE A 659 -17.04 -8.41 -22.87
N ARG A 660 -17.26 -8.34 -24.18
CA ARG A 660 -16.31 -7.69 -25.10
C ARG A 660 -16.51 -6.19 -25.05
N VAL A 661 -15.40 -5.46 -24.96
CA VAL A 661 -15.34 -4.01 -25.14
C VAL A 661 -14.27 -3.63 -26.18
N LYS A 662 -14.42 -2.46 -26.80
CA LYS A 662 -13.45 -1.75 -27.63
C LYS A 662 -12.27 -1.34 -26.75
N ASN A 663 -11.07 -1.50 -27.28
CA ASN A 663 -9.89 -0.86 -26.70
C ASN A 663 -9.97 0.65 -26.97
N ALA A 664 -10.18 1.43 -25.92
CA ALA A 664 -10.35 2.89 -26.00
C ALA A 664 -9.15 3.61 -26.64
N LEU A 665 -7.96 3.00 -26.60
CA LEU A 665 -6.72 3.59 -27.09
C LEU A 665 -6.32 3.05 -28.48
N TYR A 666 -7.07 2.10 -29.02
CA TYR A 666 -6.72 1.49 -30.29
C TYR A 666 -6.75 2.51 -31.44
N GLY A 667 -5.68 2.53 -32.23
CA GLY A 667 -5.54 3.43 -33.37
C GLY A 667 -5.01 4.82 -33.03
N MET A 668 -4.83 5.14 -31.74
CA MET A 668 -4.21 6.38 -31.31
C MET A 668 -2.68 6.33 -31.50
N LYS A 669 -2.11 7.42 -32.00
CA LYS A 669 -0.67 7.61 -32.19
C LYS A 669 0.00 8.14 -30.93
N VAL A 670 -0.70 9.04 -30.23
CA VAL A 670 -0.22 9.78 -29.05
C VAL A 670 -1.34 9.85 -28.01
N PRO A 671 -1.64 8.74 -27.34
CA PRO A 671 -2.77 8.67 -26.42
C PRO A 671 -2.51 9.50 -25.15
N CYS A 672 -3.54 10.24 -24.74
CA CYS A 672 -3.63 10.96 -23.47
C CYS A 672 -4.83 10.42 -22.71
N VAL A 673 -4.65 10.04 -21.45
CA VAL A 673 -5.64 9.31 -20.65
C VAL A 673 -5.79 9.98 -19.28
N MET A 674 -7.04 10.19 -18.85
CA MET A 674 -7.37 10.61 -17.50
C MET A 674 -8.50 9.73 -16.96
N ASP A 675 -8.25 9.06 -15.83
CA ASP A 675 -9.22 8.21 -15.14
C ASP A 675 -9.83 8.98 -13.96
N LEU A 676 -11.16 9.10 -13.93
CA LEU A 676 -11.89 9.67 -12.81
C LEU A 676 -12.69 8.60 -12.09
N LYS A 677 -12.56 8.53 -10.77
CA LYS A 677 -13.41 7.70 -9.92
C LYS A 677 -14.61 8.50 -9.45
N MET A 678 -15.79 8.08 -9.88
CA MET A 678 -17.05 8.80 -9.73
C MET A 678 -17.80 8.43 -8.44
N GLY A 679 -18.56 9.38 -7.92
CA GLY A 679 -19.42 9.26 -6.74
C GLY A 679 -18.84 9.90 -5.48
N THR A 680 -19.72 10.16 -4.51
CA THR A 680 -19.36 10.68 -3.17
C THR A 680 -18.95 9.58 -2.19
N ARG A 681 -18.94 8.32 -2.66
CA ARG A 681 -18.63 7.11 -1.90
C ARG A 681 -17.96 6.10 -2.83
N LEU A 682 -17.06 5.29 -2.26
CA LEU A 682 -16.20 4.36 -3.00
C LEU A 682 -16.46 2.88 -2.63
N TYR A 683 -17.63 2.58 -2.05
CA TYR A 683 -18.05 1.23 -1.67
C TYR A 683 -19.52 1.00 -2.03
N GLY A 684 -19.86 -0.25 -2.31
CA GLY A 684 -21.21 -0.72 -2.65
C GLY A 684 -22.10 -0.94 -1.42
N ASP A 685 -23.41 -1.01 -1.65
CA ASP A 685 -24.38 -1.35 -0.58
C ASP A 685 -24.18 -2.80 -0.07
N ASP A 686 -23.48 -3.63 -0.83
CA ASP A 686 -23.08 -5.00 -0.50
C ASP A 686 -21.74 -5.11 0.25
N CYS A 687 -21.08 -3.99 0.58
CA CYS A 687 -19.86 -4.01 1.40
C CYS A 687 -20.21 -4.36 2.85
N THR A 688 -20.03 -5.63 3.21
CA THR A 688 -20.30 -6.17 4.56
C THR A 688 -19.12 -6.05 5.51
N ASP A 689 -17.91 -5.83 5.01
CA ASP A 689 -16.69 -5.67 5.82
C ASP A 689 -16.64 -4.23 6.38
N PRO A 690 -16.75 -4.05 7.71
CA PRO A 690 -16.69 -2.73 8.33
C PRO A 690 -15.34 -2.03 8.09
N CYS A 691 -14.24 -2.78 8.01
CA CYS A 691 -12.91 -2.23 7.77
C CYS A 691 -12.80 -1.68 6.36
N GLU A 692 -13.22 -2.46 5.36
CA GLU A 692 -13.25 -2.02 3.98
C GLU A 692 -14.10 -0.76 3.85
N ARG A 693 -15.28 -0.73 4.48
CA ARG A 693 -16.16 0.44 4.48
C ARG A 693 -15.45 1.67 5.07
N THR A 694 -14.87 1.57 6.25
CA THR A 694 -14.16 2.69 6.91
C THR A 694 -13.00 3.20 6.05
N MET A 695 -12.18 2.31 5.49
CA MET A 695 -11.09 2.69 4.59
C MET A 695 -11.60 3.44 3.36
N LYS A 696 -12.67 2.95 2.73
CA LYS A 696 -13.27 3.58 1.53
C LYS A 696 -13.94 4.92 1.86
N GLU A 697 -14.53 5.07 3.04
CA GLU A 697 -15.08 6.34 3.52
C GLU A 697 -14.00 7.39 3.76
N ILE A 698 -12.89 7.00 4.37
CA ILE A 698 -11.75 7.87 4.60
C ILE A 698 -11.13 8.29 3.26
N LYS A 699 -10.91 7.35 2.33
CA LYS A 699 -10.46 7.64 0.96
C LYS A 699 -11.39 8.60 0.24
N ALA A 700 -12.70 8.42 0.36
CA ALA A 700 -13.66 9.35 -0.25
C ALA A 700 -13.60 10.75 0.38
N SER A 701 -13.40 10.84 1.69
CA SER A 701 -13.40 12.09 2.45
C SER A 701 -12.08 12.88 2.34
N SER A 702 -10.97 12.18 2.14
CA SER A 702 -9.64 12.78 1.94
C SER A 702 -9.40 13.28 0.51
N ARG A 703 -10.33 13.05 -0.42
CA ARG A 703 -10.26 13.41 -1.84
C ARG A 703 -11.41 14.34 -2.22
N SER A 704 -11.50 14.73 -3.50
CA SER A 704 -12.60 15.54 -4.04
C SER A 704 -13.96 14.83 -4.10
N CYS A 705 -14.06 13.53 -3.74
CA CYS A 705 -15.28 12.75 -3.87
C CYS A 705 -16.47 13.40 -3.16
N LYS A 706 -16.30 13.81 -1.89
CA LYS A 706 -17.39 14.38 -1.09
C LYS A 706 -17.83 15.77 -1.56
N THR A 707 -16.90 16.56 -2.09
CA THR A 707 -17.14 17.96 -2.49
C THR A 707 -17.62 18.06 -3.94
N HIS A 708 -17.07 17.26 -4.85
CA HIS A 708 -17.30 17.36 -6.29
C HIS A 708 -17.95 16.11 -6.89
N GLY A 709 -18.14 15.03 -6.13
CA GLY A 709 -18.74 13.79 -6.63
C GLY A 709 -17.83 12.99 -7.56
N PHE A 710 -16.52 13.29 -7.59
CA PHE A 710 -15.49 12.49 -8.25
C PHE A 710 -14.11 12.78 -7.64
N HIS A 711 -13.11 11.97 -7.97
CA HIS A 711 -11.70 12.36 -7.86
C HIS A 711 -10.91 11.87 -9.06
N ILE A 712 -9.80 12.55 -9.37
CA ILE A 712 -8.86 12.11 -10.41
C ILE A 712 -8.05 10.94 -9.84
N SER A 713 -8.08 9.80 -10.53
CA SER A 713 -7.37 8.57 -10.13
C SER A 713 -6.02 8.41 -10.81
N GLY A 714 -5.84 9.03 -11.97
CA GLY A 714 -4.57 9.06 -12.68
C GLY A 714 -4.65 9.86 -13.98
N ILE A 715 -3.52 10.42 -14.39
CA ILE A 715 -3.33 11.14 -15.66
C ILE A 715 -2.07 10.60 -16.33
N PHE A 716 -2.17 10.32 -17.63
CA PHE A 716 -1.06 9.85 -18.45
C PHE A 716 -1.07 10.52 -19.84
N LYS A 717 0.11 10.78 -20.41
CA LYS A 717 0.26 11.11 -21.83
C LYS A 717 1.52 10.50 -22.45
N TRP A 718 1.54 10.40 -23.78
CA TRP A 718 2.72 10.00 -24.53
C TRP A 718 3.47 11.22 -25.08
N ASP A 719 4.78 11.35 -24.83
CA ASP A 719 5.65 12.34 -25.48
C ASP A 719 6.22 11.76 -26.78
N THR A 720 5.91 12.39 -27.92
CA THR A 720 6.41 11.97 -29.23
C THR A 720 7.85 12.35 -29.53
N VAL A 721 8.33 13.46 -28.95
CA VAL A 721 9.70 13.96 -29.12
C VAL A 721 10.65 13.11 -28.30
N ALA A 722 10.33 12.90 -27.01
CA ALA A 722 11.12 12.07 -26.11
C ALA A 722 10.89 10.56 -26.30
N LYS A 723 9.80 10.17 -26.98
CA LYS A 723 9.35 8.78 -27.15
C LYS A 723 9.13 8.05 -25.81
N THR A 724 8.64 8.77 -24.80
CA THR A 724 8.46 8.25 -23.45
C THR A 724 7.04 8.51 -22.98
N GLY A 725 6.54 7.64 -22.09
CA GLY A 725 5.33 7.92 -21.34
C GLY A 725 5.58 8.98 -20.28
N GLU A 726 4.56 9.77 -19.96
CA GLU A 726 4.55 10.71 -18.85
C GLU A 726 3.28 10.56 -18.03
N TYR A 727 3.37 10.78 -16.73
CA TYR A 727 2.26 10.65 -15.80
C TYR A 727 2.28 11.74 -14.73
N VAL A 728 1.15 11.89 -14.05
CA VAL A 728 1.06 12.69 -12.81
C VAL A 728 1.01 11.71 -11.63
N PRO A 729 1.91 11.83 -10.63
CA PRO A 729 1.91 10.97 -9.46
C PRO A 729 0.55 10.94 -8.75
N GLN A 730 0.24 9.77 -8.18
CA GLN A 730 -1.08 9.50 -7.64
C GLN A 730 -1.43 10.42 -6.45
N GLN A 731 -0.45 10.79 -5.64
CA GLN A 731 -0.64 11.68 -4.50
C GLN A 731 -1.05 13.10 -4.97
N VAL A 732 -0.44 13.62 -6.03
CA VAL A 732 -0.76 14.93 -6.63
C VAL A 732 -2.24 14.98 -7.01
N VAL A 733 -2.69 13.98 -7.79
CA VAL A 733 -4.08 13.94 -8.28
C VAL A 733 -5.08 13.70 -7.15
N TYR A 734 -4.67 13.03 -6.07
CA TYR A 734 -5.50 12.83 -4.87
C TYR A 734 -5.62 14.08 -4.00
N ASN A 735 -4.63 14.97 -4.04
CA ASN A 735 -4.61 16.21 -3.30
C ASN A 735 -5.47 17.32 -3.93
N ALA A 736 -5.80 17.20 -5.23
CA ALA A 736 -6.69 18.15 -5.91
C ALA A 736 -8.15 18.05 -5.39
N ARG A 737 -8.54 19.02 -4.55
CA ARG A 737 -9.79 18.98 -3.76
C ARG A 737 -10.66 20.23 -3.92
N SER A 738 -10.10 21.33 -4.40
CA SER A 738 -10.77 22.59 -4.71
C SER A 738 -11.00 22.75 -6.21
N ASP A 739 -11.88 23.69 -6.58
CA ASP A 739 -12.10 24.05 -8.00
C ASP A 739 -10.80 24.46 -8.68
N GLN A 740 -9.98 25.30 -8.02
CA GLN A 740 -8.74 25.81 -8.59
C GLN A 740 -7.74 24.67 -8.88
N GLU A 741 -7.49 23.80 -7.91
CA GLU A 741 -6.57 22.66 -8.10
C GLU A 741 -7.09 21.69 -9.18
N LEU A 742 -8.40 21.47 -9.26
CA LEU A 742 -8.99 20.61 -10.30
C LEU A 742 -8.89 21.25 -11.69
N LEU A 743 -9.04 22.58 -11.80
CA LEU A 743 -8.83 23.31 -13.05
C LEU A 743 -7.39 23.20 -13.51
N GLU A 744 -6.42 23.38 -12.62
CA GLU A 744 -4.99 23.22 -12.92
C GLU A 744 -4.68 21.80 -13.43
N MET A 745 -5.28 20.76 -12.84
CA MET A 745 -5.13 19.37 -13.34
C MET A 745 -5.74 19.19 -14.73
N PHE A 746 -6.90 19.78 -15.00
CA PHE A 746 -7.53 19.71 -16.32
C PHE A 746 -6.74 20.49 -17.37
N GLU A 747 -6.26 21.69 -17.04
CA GLU A 747 -5.38 22.48 -17.89
C GLU A 747 -4.09 21.72 -18.20
N LEU A 748 -3.46 21.10 -17.20
CA LEU A 748 -2.31 20.25 -17.38
C LEU A 748 -2.63 19.08 -18.31
N TYR A 749 -3.74 18.38 -18.10
CA TYR A 749 -4.15 17.27 -18.97
C TYR A 749 -4.37 17.72 -20.43
N PHE A 750 -5.09 18.83 -20.64
CA PHE A 750 -5.35 19.38 -21.97
C PHE A 750 -4.16 20.10 -22.61
N SER A 751 -3.09 20.38 -21.84
CA SER A 751 -1.83 20.90 -22.37
C SER A 751 -1.15 19.95 -23.35
N ALA A 752 -1.53 18.66 -23.34
CA ALA A 752 -1.03 17.68 -24.30
C ALA A 752 -1.55 17.90 -25.73
N ALA A 753 -2.60 18.71 -25.93
CA ALA A 753 -3.04 19.12 -27.26
C ALA A 753 -1.98 20.01 -27.95
N GLN A 754 -1.87 19.90 -29.28
CA GLN A 754 -0.86 20.60 -30.08
C GLN A 754 -1.02 22.11 -30.10
N ASN A 755 -2.26 22.61 -30.00
CA ASN A 755 -2.58 24.02 -30.09
C ASN A 755 -3.90 24.34 -29.38
N GLU A 756 -4.16 25.63 -29.23
CA GLU A 756 -5.32 26.17 -28.50
C GLU A 756 -6.66 25.79 -29.17
N ASP A 757 -6.74 25.80 -30.50
CA ASP A 757 -7.96 25.42 -31.22
C ASP A 757 -8.32 23.95 -31.01
N GLN A 758 -7.31 23.07 -31.08
CA GLN A 758 -7.48 21.65 -30.78
C GLN A 758 -7.89 21.46 -29.32
N ARG A 759 -7.26 22.19 -28.39
CA ARG A 759 -7.60 22.16 -26.96
C ARG A 759 -9.08 22.52 -26.74
N ARG A 760 -9.52 23.66 -27.27
CA ARG A 760 -10.92 24.11 -27.18
C ARG A 760 -11.88 23.09 -27.79
N SER A 761 -11.51 22.51 -28.93
CA SER A 761 -12.32 21.46 -29.57
C SER A 761 -12.46 20.21 -28.71
N ILE A 762 -11.37 19.74 -28.08
CA ILE A 762 -11.39 18.57 -27.18
C ILE A 762 -12.27 18.86 -25.97
N VAL A 763 -12.05 19.99 -25.30
CA VAL A 763 -12.81 20.38 -24.10
C VAL A 763 -14.30 20.52 -24.41
N ALA A 764 -14.66 21.13 -25.54
CA ALA A 764 -16.05 21.26 -25.97
C ALA A 764 -16.72 19.88 -26.20
N GLU A 765 -16.01 18.97 -26.87
CA GLU A 765 -16.51 17.61 -27.14
C GLU A 765 -16.66 16.78 -25.85
N PHE A 766 -15.74 16.94 -24.90
CA PHE A 766 -15.83 16.31 -23.58
C PHE A 766 -17.02 16.87 -22.80
N THR A 767 -17.18 18.20 -22.80
CA THR A 767 -18.27 18.89 -22.10
C THR A 767 -19.64 18.43 -22.64
N GLU A 768 -19.80 18.36 -23.95
CA GLU A 768 -21.03 17.89 -24.60
C GLU A 768 -21.37 16.46 -24.14
N LYS A 769 -20.37 15.56 -24.12
CA LYS A 769 -20.60 14.18 -23.68
C LYS A 769 -20.92 14.05 -22.20
N VAL A 770 -20.27 14.82 -21.34
CA VAL A 770 -20.59 14.83 -19.90
C VAL A 770 -22.01 15.34 -19.67
N GLU A 771 -22.45 16.38 -20.39
CA GLU A 771 -23.82 16.88 -20.31
C GLU A 771 -24.84 15.84 -20.84
N ASN A 772 -24.51 15.14 -21.93
CA ASN A 772 -25.35 14.03 -22.42
C ASN A 772 -25.46 12.90 -21.39
N LEU A 773 -24.35 12.51 -20.73
CA LEU A 773 -24.37 11.54 -19.65
C LEU A 773 -25.21 12.02 -18.47
N LYS A 774 -25.09 13.30 -18.10
CA LYS A 774 -25.85 13.89 -16.99
C LYS A 774 -27.34 13.78 -17.20
N VAL A 775 -27.85 14.16 -18.38
CA VAL A 775 -29.28 14.02 -18.73
C VAL A 775 -29.76 12.57 -18.56
N ILE A 776 -28.94 11.59 -18.91
CA ILE A 776 -29.31 10.18 -18.79
C ILE A 776 -29.40 9.77 -17.31
N PHE A 777 -28.43 10.17 -16.49
CA PHE A 777 -28.43 9.87 -15.06
C PHE A 777 -29.48 10.66 -14.26
N GLU A 778 -29.96 11.81 -14.76
CA GLU A 778 -31.07 12.57 -14.20
C GLU A 778 -32.43 11.87 -14.39
N ASN A 779 -32.53 11.01 -15.41
CA ASN A 779 -33.76 10.29 -15.74
C ASN A 779 -33.75 8.82 -15.29
N GLN A 780 -32.65 8.33 -14.72
CA GLN A 780 -32.55 6.95 -14.24
C GLN A 780 -32.67 6.88 -12.72
N THR A 781 -33.53 5.99 -12.24
CA THR A 781 -33.78 5.76 -10.80
C THR A 781 -33.74 4.27 -10.47
N ASN A 782 -32.97 3.48 -11.21
CA ASN A 782 -32.96 2.02 -11.04
C ASN A 782 -31.63 1.51 -10.51
N LEU A 783 -30.54 2.25 -10.76
CA LEU A 783 -29.19 1.83 -10.44
C LEU A 783 -28.43 2.97 -9.75
N ALA A 784 -27.45 2.62 -8.93
CA ALA A 784 -26.46 3.54 -8.40
C ALA A 784 -25.06 2.98 -8.61
N LEU A 785 -24.12 3.88 -8.86
CA LEU A 785 -22.73 3.61 -9.20
C LEU A 785 -21.83 4.27 -8.16
N TYR A 786 -21.03 3.45 -7.49
CA TYR A 786 -20.12 3.92 -6.45
C TYR A 786 -18.69 3.59 -6.83
N GLY A 787 -17.82 4.61 -6.85
CA GLY A 787 -16.41 4.46 -7.22
C GLY A 787 -16.17 3.97 -8.66
N SER A 788 -17.17 4.07 -9.54
CA SER A 788 -17.04 3.64 -10.94
C SER A 788 -16.18 4.62 -11.74
N SER A 789 -15.40 4.13 -12.71
CA SER A 789 -14.52 4.98 -13.53
C SER A 789 -15.24 5.58 -14.73
N LEU A 790 -15.00 6.88 -14.92
CA LEU A 790 -15.21 7.59 -16.17
C LEU A 790 -13.84 7.93 -16.77
N LEU A 791 -13.52 7.32 -17.90
CA LEU A 791 -12.25 7.48 -18.58
C LEU A 791 -12.37 8.52 -19.69
N PHE A 792 -11.46 9.49 -19.66
CA PHE A 792 -11.31 10.50 -20.69
C PHE A 792 -10.05 10.21 -21.50
N VAL A 793 -10.19 10.16 -22.82
CA VAL A 793 -9.08 9.84 -23.71
C VAL A 793 -9.10 10.72 -24.95
N PHE A 794 -7.93 11.18 -25.40
CA PHE A 794 -7.80 11.78 -26.72
C PHE A 794 -6.43 11.44 -27.31
N ASP A 795 -6.29 11.59 -28.62
CA ASP A 795 -5.00 11.49 -29.29
C ASP A 795 -4.48 12.91 -29.53
N ALA A 796 -3.36 13.28 -28.91
CA ALA A 796 -2.79 14.62 -29.06
C ALA A 796 -2.58 15.04 -30.53
N THR A 797 -2.47 14.10 -31.47
CA THR A 797 -2.23 14.38 -32.89
C THR A 797 -3.47 14.27 -33.78
N ALA A 798 -4.62 13.86 -33.25
CA ALA A 798 -5.82 13.67 -34.07
C ALA A 798 -6.55 14.99 -34.37
N LYS A 799 -7.16 15.05 -35.56
CA LYS A 799 -7.96 16.20 -36.03
C LYS A 799 -9.40 16.21 -35.49
N SER A 800 -9.89 15.10 -34.95
CA SER A 800 -11.24 14.93 -34.42
C SER A 800 -11.20 13.89 -33.30
N HIS A 801 -12.00 14.10 -32.24
CA HIS A 801 -11.95 13.29 -31.02
C HIS A 801 -13.31 12.69 -30.65
N ARG A 802 -14.12 12.30 -31.65
CA ARG A 802 -15.50 11.80 -31.45
C ARG A 802 -15.69 10.64 -30.49
N ASP A 803 -14.66 9.83 -30.22
CA ASP A 803 -14.71 8.67 -29.33
C ASP A 803 -13.73 8.83 -28.15
N ASN A 804 -14.07 9.70 -27.20
CA ASN A 804 -13.14 10.22 -26.18
C ASN A 804 -13.59 10.10 -24.71
N VAL A 805 -14.80 9.63 -24.42
CA VAL A 805 -15.31 9.45 -23.04
C VAL A 805 -15.89 8.05 -22.93
N PHE A 806 -15.41 7.28 -21.94
CA PHE A 806 -15.76 5.87 -21.79
C PHE A 806 -16.08 5.50 -20.34
N ILE A 807 -17.20 4.79 -20.14
CA ILE A 807 -17.48 4.10 -18.88
C ILE A 807 -16.84 2.69 -18.96
N ILE A 808 -15.82 2.43 -18.14
CA ILE A 808 -14.99 1.21 -18.27
C ILE A 808 -14.92 0.34 -17.00
N ASP A 809 -14.91 0.94 -15.79
CA ASP A 809 -14.79 0.21 -14.51
C ASP A 809 -16.03 0.48 -13.65
N LEU A 810 -16.91 -0.50 -13.53
CA LEU A 810 -18.15 -0.38 -12.75
C LEU A 810 -17.93 -1.09 -11.42
N SER A 811 -17.14 -0.47 -10.55
CA SER A 811 -16.60 -1.12 -9.34
C SER A 811 -17.70 -1.55 -8.35
N HIS A 812 -18.77 -0.75 -8.21
CA HIS A 812 -19.92 -1.08 -7.35
C HIS A 812 -21.23 -0.60 -7.96
N VAL A 813 -21.97 -1.51 -8.61
CA VAL A 813 -23.33 -1.27 -9.10
C VAL A 813 -24.33 -1.77 -8.05
N SER A 814 -25.31 -0.97 -7.67
CA SER A 814 -26.40 -1.38 -6.77
C SER A 814 -27.76 -1.00 -7.34
N TYR A 815 -28.80 -1.75 -6.99
CA TYR A 815 -30.17 -1.39 -7.35
C TYR A 815 -30.62 -0.21 -6.46
N ASN A 816 -31.12 0.85 -7.09
CA ASN A 816 -31.47 2.11 -6.43
C ASN A 816 -32.91 2.52 -6.78
N VAL A 817 -33.84 1.57 -6.69
CA VAL A 817 -35.21 1.68 -7.21
C VAL A 817 -35.95 2.87 -6.59
N GLY A 818 -36.25 3.87 -7.40
CA GLY A 818 -37.02 5.06 -7.02
C GLY A 818 -36.20 6.26 -6.55
N SER A 819 -34.86 6.17 -6.54
CA SER A 819 -33.98 7.29 -6.15
C SER A 819 -32.89 7.58 -7.19
N LEU A 820 -32.56 8.86 -7.33
CA LEU A 820 -31.44 9.31 -8.16
C LEU A 820 -30.10 8.99 -7.49
N ASP A 821 -29.09 8.64 -8.29
CA ASP A 821 -27.71 8.60 -7.86
C ASP A 821 -27.14 10.02 -7.75
N ARG A 822 -27.40 10.66 -6.60
CA ARG A 822 -26.96 12.03 -6.33
C ARG A 822 -25.44 12.17 -6.34
N GLY A 823 -24.71 11.13 -5.96
CA GLY A 823 -23.25 11.17 -5.88
C GLY A 823 -22.63 11.22 -7.27
N TYR A 824 -23.09 10.34 -8.16
CA TYR A 824 -22.63 10.31 -9.55
C TYR A 824 -23.08 11.56 -10.33
N LEU A 825 -24.32 12.02 -10.10
CA LEU A 825 -24.84 13.27 -10.69
C LEU A 825 -24.08 14.51 -10.25
N LEU A 826 -23.68 14.58 -8.97
CA LEU A 826 -22.79 15.64 -8.48
C LEU A 826 -21.45 15.61 -9.25
N GLY A 827 -20.90 14.42 -9.48
CA GLY A 827 -19.70 14.21 -10.29
C GLY A 827 -19.82 14.80 -11.69
N LEU A 828 -20.83 14.36 -12.45
CA LEU A 828 -21.08 14.84 -13.81
C LEU A 828 -21.34 16.35 -13.86
N THR A 829 -22.09 16.88 -12.89
CA THR A 829 -22.38 18.31 -12.80
C THR A 829 -21.11 19.13 -12.54
N SER A 830 -20.26 18.66 -11.64
CA SER A 830 -19.00 19.31 -11.32
C SER A 830 -18.04 19.29 -12.50
N ILE A 831 -17.89 18.15 -13.17
CA ILE A 831 -17.04 18.02 -14.37
C ILE A 831 -17.52 18.96 -15.48
N ALA A 832 -18.82 18.97 -15.81
CA ALA A 832 -19.36 19.84 -16.86
C ALA A 832 -19.13 21.33 -16.54
N ARG A 833 -19.28 21.72 -15.26
CA ARG A 833 -18.98 23.08 -14.81
C ARG A 833 -17.50 23.42 -14.95
N LEU A 834 -16.61 22.54 -14.48
CA LEU A 834 -15.17 22.76 -14.53
C LEU A 834 -14.64 22.78 -15.97
N PHE A 835 -15.11 21.91 -16.86
CA PHE A 835 -14.72 21.95 -18.27
C PHE A 835 -15.17 23.23 -18.99
N ARG A 836 -16.34 23.79 -18.65
CA ARG A 836 -16.74 25.11 -19.15
C ARG A 836 -15.80 26.21 -18.68
N LEU A 837 -15.32 26.13 -17.44
CA LEU A 837 -14.35 27.07 -16.90
C LEU A 837 -13.01 26.92 -17.60
N THR A 838 -12.53 25.69 -17.84
CA THR A 838 -11.31 25.42 -18.62
C THR A 838 -11.41 25.85 -20.09
N GLN A 839 -12.63 25.96 -20.63
CA GLN A 839 -12.86 26.42 -22.00
C GLN A 839 -12.77 27.94 -22.15
N ASN A 840 -13.14 28.68 -21.10
CA ASN A 840 -13.09 30.14 -21.05
C ASN A 840 -11.66 30.61 -20.77
#